data_AF-A0A3G2E8Z5-F1
#
_entry.id   AF-A0A3G2E8Z5-F1
#
_cell.length_a   1.000
_cell.length_b   1.000
_cell.length_c   1.000
_cell.angle_alpha   90.00
_cell.angle_beta   90.00
_cell.angle_gamma   90.00
#
_symmetry.space_group_name_H-M   'P 1'
#
loop_
_entity.id
_entity.type
_entity.pdbx_description
1 polymer ?
#
loop_
_entity_poly.entity_id
_entity_poly.type
_entity_poly.pdbx_seq_one_letter_code
_entity_poly.pdbx_strand_id
1 'polypeptide(L)'
;MSLLDFPRLHFRGFARANVPTGNRNTHGNIDIATNAVSMAGEAVDLSRPPAEFHAHLKQLAPRFNAEGKPDPDGIFSQAAGYNFCGNNHFSWENARITGVQLRDGEVDTQDALVGARLALWGHYNEYLRTTFNRARWIDNNPAQPDTTLIYAGQFTLSDKLATPNTPTLFTADIAQAHSVRWLGSGHITERSGHFLDDEFGRSRLFQFSVAKGDPHFLFNADLPLPASMHALQQALADDEVLGLTVQYCLFNMSTPQKPDSPVFYDLAGSIGLWRRDELATYPAGRLLQPRQGSLGPVLVKVHADRVSFNMPTAIPFTTRGTGAVSEQHPTHALGGKQALGELLLHDGAGTLLARIPEQLYRDYWRHHGVFDVPLQHAAASGSLSLGSAQAQWEEADWVLQSDSNQLYLEAPNRKKHEQFPQTITVQSRFRGELAALATLSAQAEDGALLAVEQQPSPLGHGYTALTLTGRQPGATRIVLGTGNDKQYLGVRVLPDDWDLDDVPAEQVDYAFLYRHVMSYYELVYPFMSDKVFSLADQCKCETYSRLMWQMCDPQNRDKSYYMPSTRELSLPKSRLFLKYLTQVEAKAKAALPQPAAQHVIGGKAELIDELKKAIDLELSLMLQYLYAAYSIPNYAQGAALVRAGRWLPAELELACGGEDRRRNSGTRGALLEIAHEEMIHYLLVNNVLMALGEPFYSGTPVLGQQARQRFGLDTEFAFEPFSEHVLARFVRFEWPDYIPTPGKSIATFYTAIRQAVAELPGLFESGGGKRGGEHHLFLKELTNHAYPGYQLEVSDRDSALFAIDFVTEQGEGVAVDSPHFASSHFHRLRAVAGRFSACDKPFEPALPALKNPVLEARADCSVVTDPKARALMRLYQGCYELTFLLMAHHFAQQPLGSLRRSRLMNASIDIMTGLLRPLSAALMNMPSGLPGRHAGPPVPEPVGSRVSSDYSLGCDMLAQKCLALAQYARSLESDVIGMAPIEMLEFFNQQLTDLSRGKMSREA
;
A
#
# COMPACT_ATOMS: atom_id res chain seq x y z
N MET A 1 34.72 10.10 11.71
CA MET A 1 33.78 11.17 11.30
C MET A 1 32.41 10.49 11.23
N SER A 2 31.26 11.12 11.46
CA SER A 2 30.87 12.47 11.05
C SER A 2 30.21 13.33 12.15
N LEU A 3 29.68 14.47 11.72
CA LEU A 3 28.42 15.04 12.21
C LEU A 3 27.65 15.54 10.97
N LEU A 4 27.09 14.57 10.23
CA LEU A 4 26.63 14.69 8.83
C LEU A 4 27.75 15.23 7.93
N ASP A 5 28.63 14.34 7.48
CA ASP A 5 29.82 14.70 6.67
C ASP A 5 29.44 15.28 5.30
N PHE A 6 30.33 16.10 4.75
CA PHE A 6 30.19 16.67 3.41
C PHE A 6 30.26 15.59 2.30
N PRO A 7 29.48 15.70 1.21
CA PRO A 7 28.50 16.76 0.93
C PRO A 7 27.24 16.69 1.81
N ARG A 8 26.85 17.84 2.40
CA ARG A 8 25.54 18.00 3.04
C ARG A 8 24.53 18.53 2.02
N LEU A 9 23.34 17.93 2.00
CA LEU A 9 22.20 18.43 1.22
C LEU A 9 21.08 18.81 2.20
N HIS A 10 20.84 20.11 2.39
CA HIS A 10 19.81 20.63 3.28
C HIS A 10 18.45 20.65 2.56
N PHE A 11 17.36 20.27 3.24
CA PHE A 11 16.03 20.19 2.63
C PHE A 11 14.90 20.65 3.55
N ARG A 12 13.84 21.19 2.96
CA ARG A 12 12.59 21.59 3.64
C ARG A 12 11.37 21.17 2.82
N GLY A 13 10.28 20.87 3.50
CA GLY A 13 8.93 20.72 2.92
C GLY A 13 7.90 20.63 4.03
N PHE A 14 6.86 19.83 3.81
CA PHE A 14 5.89 19.45 4.82
C PHE A 14 5.82 17.93 4.94
N ALA A 15 5.40 17.43 6.09
CA ALA A 15 5.01 16.03 6.26
C ALA A 15 3.52 15.94 6.52
N ARG A 16 2.79 15.20 5.69
CA ARG A 16 1.37 14.89 5.89
C ARG A 16 1.24 13.58 6.66
N ALA A 17 0.44 13.59 7.72
CA ALA A 17 0.17 12.42 8.54
C ALA A 17 -1.34 12.24 8.73
N ASN A 18 -1.84 11.03 8.43
CA ASN A 18 -3.23 10.63 8.64
C ASN A 18 -3.33 9.60 9.77
N VAL A 19 -2.71 9.88 10.92
CA VAL A 19 -2.62 8.96 12.07
C VAL A 19 -4.00 8.84 12.74
N PRO A 20 -4.47 7.63 13.09
CA PRO A 20 -5.63 7.47 13.97
C PRO A 20 -5.32 8.04 15.36
N THR A 21 -6.29 8.68 16.00
CA THR A 21 -6.11 9.30 17.32
C THR A 21 -6.89 8.65 18.46
N GLY A 22 -7.87 7.79 18.18
CA GLY A 22 -8.67 7.12 19.22
C GLY A 22 -7.94 5.97 19.93
N ASN A 23 -7.00 5.32 19.25
CA ASN A 23 -6.15 4.26 19.82
C ASN A 23 -5.20 4.76 20.94
N ARG A 24 -5.08 6.10 21.12
CA ARG A 24 -4.37 6.75 22.24
C ARG A 24 -5.01 6.47 23.61
N ASN A 25 -6.22 5.90 23.64
CA ASN A 25 -6.85 5.32 24.83
C ASN A 25 -6.98 6.27 26.03
N THR A 26 -7.30 7.54 25.79
CA THR A 26 -7.39 8.59 26.83
C THR A 26 -8.47 8.34 27.90
N HIS A 27 -9.37 7.37 27.65
CA HIS A 27 -10.52 7.02 28.50
C HIS A 27 -10.49 5.56 29.02
N GLY A 28 -9.45 4.79 28.72
CA GLY A 28 -9.30 3.40 29.20
C GLY A 28 -10.20 2.35 28.52
N ASN A 29 -10.85 2.69 27.40
CA ASN A 29 -11.71 1.78 26.63
C ASN A 29 -10.97 0.63 25.93
N ILE A 30 -9.65 0.72 25.76
CA ILE A 30 -8.85 -0.25 24.98
C ILE A 30 -7.80 -0.89 25.91
N ASP A 31 -7.82 -2.21 26.04
CA ASP A 31 -6.70 -2.93 26.65
C ASP A 31 -5.75 -3.45 25.56
N ILE A 32 -4.63 -2.75 25.43
CA ILE A 32 -3.57 -3.06 24.46
C ILE A 32 -2.73 -4.29 24.86
N ALA A 33 -2.84 -4.79 26.10
CA ALA A 33 -2.16 -6.01 26.55
C ALA A 33 -2.93 -7.29 26.16
N THR A 34 -4.25 -7.21 26.01
CA THR A 34 -5.12 -8.35 25.64
C THR A 34 -5.76 -8.22 24.25
N ASN A 35 -5.70 -7.05 23.61
CA ASN A 35 -6.57 -6.65 22.49
C ASN A 35 -8.07 -6.65 22.86
N ALA A 36 -8.44 -6.33 24.10
CA ALA A 36 -9.85 -6.16 24.48
C ALA A 36 -10.33 -4.71 24.29
N VAL A 37 -11.63 -4.54 24.08
CA VAL A 37 -12.31 -3.24 23.97
C VAL A 37 -13.55 -3.23 24.87
N SER A 38 -13.75 -2.14 25.62
CA SER A 38 -14.87 -1.95 26.54
C SER A 38 -15.68 -0.69 26.24
N MET A 39 -16.99 -0.76 26.49
CA MET A 39 -17.94 0.34 26.40
C MET A 39 -18.70 0.43 27.72
N ALA A 40 -18.72 1.63 28.33
CA ALA A 40 -19.30 1.86 29.67
C ALA A 40 -18.79 0.92 30.80
N GLY A 41 -17.63 0.26 30.62
CA GLY A 41 -17.04 -0.67 31.58
C GLY A 41 -17.31 -2.17 31.31
N GLU A 42 -18.17 -2.49 30.34
CA GLU A 42 -18.44 -3.87 29.89
C GLU A 42 -17.75 -4.14 28.55
N ALA A 43 -17.47 -5.41 28.23
CA ALA A 43 -16.88 -5.79 26.95
C ALA A 43 -17.84 -5.48 25.77
N VAL A 44 -17.30 -5.03 24.64
CA VAL A 44 -18.14 -4.72 23.46
C VAL A 44 -18.80 -5.98 22.90
N ASP A 45 -20.13 -5.96 22.81
CA ASP A 45 -20.93 -7.01 22.17
C ASP A 45 -20.69 -7.02 20.66
N LEU A 46 -19.90 -8.00 20.20
CA LEU A 46 -19.51 -8.19 18.80
C LEU A 46 -20.66 -8.60 17.86
N SER A 47 -21.87 -8.84 18.37
CA SER A 47 -23.07 -9.04 17.54
C SER A 47 -23.69 -7.71 17.08
N ARG A 48 -23.31 -6.58 17.68
CA ARG A 48 -23.79 -5.23 17.34
C ARG A 48 -22.84 -4.53 16.35
N PRO A 49 -23.33 -3.60 15.52
CA PRO A 49 -22.49 -2.87 14.57
C PRO A 49 -21.36 -2.08 15.27
N PRO A 50 -20.09 -2.20 14.82
CA PRO A 50 -18.96 -1.42 15.35
C PRO A 50 -19.19 0.11 15.37
N ALA A 51 -20.03 0.60 14.45
CA ALA A 51 -20.47 2.00 14.40
C ALA A 51 -21.09 2.53 15.71
N GLU A 52 -21.68 1.66 16.55
CA GLU A 52 -22.24 2.07 17.84
C GLU A 52 -21.13 2.41 18.86
N PHE A 53 -20.05 1.62 18.90
CA PHE A 53 -18.86 1.94 19.68
C PHE A 53 -18.15 3.20 19.15
N HIS A 54 -18.07 3.36 17.82
CA HIS A 54 -17.52 4.56 17.20
C HIS A 54 -18.33 5.82 17.54
N ALA A 55 -19.66 5.72 17.61
CA ALA A 55 -20.53 6.81 18.05
C ALA A 55 -20.35 7.12 19.54
N HIS A 56 -20.23 6.10 20.41
CA HIS A 56 -19.96 6.27 21.84
C HIS A 56 -18.67 7.06 22.08
N LEU A 57 -17.54 6.65 21.49
CA LEU A 57 -16.27 7.37 21.64
C LEU A 57 -16.34 8.83 21.16
N LYS A 58 -17.08 9.13 20.09
CA LYS A 58 -17.27 10.51 19.61
C LYS A 58 -18.13 11.38 20.54
N GLN A 59 -18.90 10.78 21.46
CA GLN A 59 -19.75 11.49 22.42
C GLN A 59 -19.10 11.68 23.81
N LEU A 60 -18.00 10.98 24.12
CA LEU A 60 -17.33 11.09 25.42
C LEU A 60 -16.75 12.50 25.65
N ALA A 61 -16.88 12.98 26.89
CA ALA A 61 -16.39 14.28 27.35
C ALA A 61 -15.00 14.15 28.03
N PRO A 62 -14.09 15.12 27.88
CA PRO A 62 -14.32 16.47 27.35
C PRO A 62 -14.40 16.55 25.83
N ARG A 63 -15.23 17.48 25.37
CA ARG A 63 -15.43 17.85 23.96
C ARG A 63 -14.97 19.30 23.72
N PHE A 64 -14.64 19.62 22.47
CA PHE A 64 -14.07 20.91 22.07
C PHE A 64 -14.63 21.41 20.74
N ASN A 65 -14.76 22.73 20.61
CA ASN A 65 -15.18 23.40 19.38
C ASN A 65 -14.04 23.49 18.32
N ALA A 66 -14.31 24.12 17.18
CA ALA A 66 -13.33 24.25 16.09
C ALA A 66 -12.09 25.08 16.49
N GLU A 67 -12.26 26.02 17.42
CA GLU A 67 -11.22 26.85 18.02
C GLU A 67 -10.45 26.12 19.15
N GLY A 68 -10.79 24.85 19.39
CA GLY A 68 -10.15 23.98 20.36
C GLY A 68 -10.39 24.33 21.82
N LYS A 69 -11.46 25.08 22.12
CA LYS A 69 -11.92 25.46 23.47
C LYS A 69 -12.94 24.44 23.99
N PRO A 70 -13.00 24.18 25.31
CA PRO A 70 -13.96 23.22 25.87
C PRO A 70 -15.40 23.62 25.57
N ASP A 71 -16.16 22.68 25.00
CA ASP A 71 -17.54 22.88 24.55
C ASP A 71 -18.27 21.52 24.64
N PRO A 72 -19.31 21.37 25.49
CA PRO A 72 -20.09 20.13 25.60
C PRO A 72 -20.70 19.63 24.29
N ASP A 73 -21.03 20.54 23.37
CA ASP A 73 -21.58 20.26 22.04
C ASP A 73 -20.50 20.25 20.93
N GLY A 74 -19.25 20.50 21.29
CA GLY A 74 -18.10 20.65 20.40
C GLY A 74 -17.82 19.46 19.49
N ILE A 75 -17.36 19.76 18.26
CA ILE A 75 -17.17 18.76 17.20
C ILE A 75 -16.06 17.73 17.48
N PHE A 76 -15.08 18.05 18.32
CA PHE A 76 -14.02 17.13 18.74
C PHE A 76 -14.33 16.50 20.11
N SER A 77 -13.90 15.26 20.32
CA SER A 77 -13.85 14.59 21.64
C SER A 77 -12.41 14.20 21.97
N GLN A 78 -12.01 14.25 23.24
CA GLN A 78 -10.69 13.75 23.66
C GLN A 78 -10.54 12.23 23.52
N ALA A 79 -11.64 11.47 23.49
CA ALA A 79 -11.61 10.02 23.30
C ALA A 79 -11.34 9.63 21.83
N ALA A 80 -12.04 10.27 20.89
CA ALA A 80 -11.81 10.09 19.45
C ALA A 80 -10.54 10.80 18.95
N GLY A 81 -10.18 11.92 19.57
CA GLY A 81 -9.15 12.86 19.13
C GLY A 81 -9.56 13.67 17.89
N TYR A 82 -8.58 14.22 17.17
CA TYR A 82 -8.84 15.05 15.98
C TYR A 82 -9.03 14.24 14.68
N ASN A 83 -8.58 12.98 14.64
CA ASN A 83 -8.60 12.14 13.45
C ASN A 83 -8.82 10.66 13.84
N PHE A 84 -10.06 10.26 14.10
CA PHE A 84 -10.34 8.89 14.53
C PHE A 84 -10.30 7.92 13.34
N CYS A 85 -10.82 8.33 12.17
CA CYS A 85 -10.74 7.58 10.91
C CYS A 85 -9.39 7.72 10.18
N GLY A 86 -8.29 7.98 10.91
CA GLY A 86 -6.94 8.03 10.36
C GLY A 86 -6.44 6.66 9.91
N ASN A 87 -5.93 6.56 8.68
CA ASN A 87 -5.46 5.30 8.07
C ASN A 87 -3.94 5.08 8.15
N ASN A 88 -3.26 5.75 9.08
CA ASN A 88 -1.81 5.72 9.30
C ASN A 88 -0.94 6.22 8.11
N HIS A 89 -1.52 6.68 6.99
CA HIS A 89 -0.75 7.15 5.83
C HIS A 89 0.19 8.32 6.21
N PHE A 90 1.44 8.22 5.75
CA PHE A 90 2.45 9.26 5.87
C PHE A 90 3.03 9.60 4.49
N SER A 91 3.27 10.88 4.21
CA SER A 91 3.94 11.33 2.98
C SER A 91 4.72 12.62 3.21
N TRP A 92 5.84 12.77 2.51
CA TRP A 92 6.54 14.04 2.36
C TRP A 92 5.89 14.84 1.22
N GLU A 93 5.42 16.04 1.50
CA GLU A 93 4.71 16.90 0.58
C GLU A 93 5.58 18.14 0.29
N ASN A 94 5.87 18.42 -0.98
CA ASN A 94 6.75 19.52 -1.41
C ASN A 94 8.14 19.56 -0.76
N ALA A 95 8.67 18.43 -0.27
CA ALA A 95 10.05 18.33 0.20
C ALA A 95 11.04 18.58 -0.94
N ARG A 96 11.91 19.58 -0.77
CA ARG A 96 12.90 20.00 -1.78
C ARG A 96 14.24 20.35 -1.13
N ILE A 97 15.32 20.14 -1.88
CA ILE A 97 16.65 20.64 -1.52
C ILE A 97 16.60 22.18 -1.47
N THR A 98 17.01 22.76 -0.35
CA THR A 98 17.07 24.22 -0.12
C THR A 98 18.50 24.78 -0.20
N GLY A 99 19.51 23.92 -0.10
CA GLY A 99 20.90 24.31 -0.24
C GLY A 99 21.87 23.15 -0.13
N VAL A 100 23.10 23.35 -0.60
CA VAL A 100 24.17 22.36 -0.70
C VAL A 100 25.42 22.89 0.00
N GLN A 101 26.12 22.02 0.75
CA GLN A 101 27.37 22.37 1.44
C GLN A 101 28.42 21.28 1.12
N LEU A 102 29.37 21.59 0.24
CA LEU A 102 30.41 20.64 -0.22
C LEU A 102 31.68 20.62 0.65
N ARG A 103 31.81 21.60 1.54
CA ARG A 103 32.97 21.84 2.43
C ARG A 103 32.55 22.81 3.55
N ASP A 104 33.46 23.13 4.45
CA ASP A 104 33.31 24.22 5.41
C ASP A 104 33.06 25.57 4.71
N GLY A 105 32.36 26.47 5.41
CA GLY A 105 31.86 27.73 4.86
C GLY A 105 30.35 27.73 4.66
N GLU A 106 29.85 28.68 3.87
CA GLU A 106 28.40 28.89 3.71
C GLU A 106 27.68 27.80 2.90
N VAL A 107 26.39 27.61 3.19
CA VAL A 107 25.47 26.84 2.36
C VAL A 107 25.19 27.58 1.05
N ASP A 108 25.43 26.90 -0.07
CA ASP A 108 25.08 27.36 -1.42
C ASP A 108 23.59 27.14 -1.68
N THR A 109 22.85 28.23 -1.91
CA THR A 109 21.41 28.22 -2.20
C THR A 109 21.10 28.36 -3.70
N GLN A 110 22.12 28.32 -4.56
CA GLN A 110 22.05 28.47 -6.02
C GLN A 110 22.58 27.24 -6.78
N ASP A 111 23.11 26.21 -6.10
CA ASP A 111 23.50 24.93 -6.70
C ASP A 111 22.38 24.33 -7.58
N ALA A 112 22.75 23.60 -8.63
CA ALA A 112 21.81 23.03 -9.58
C ALA A 112 20.74 22.12 -8.96
N LEU A 113 21.07 21.43 -7.85
CA LEU A 113 20.13 20.62 -7.05
C LEU A 113 19.07 21.45 -6.31
N VAL A 114 19.24 22.76 -6.12
CA VAL A 114 18.28 23.54 -5.34
C VAL A 114 16.92 23.57 -6.03
N GLY A 115 15.89 23.21 -5.26
CA GLY A 115 14.54 22.94 -5.72
C GLY A 115 14.26 21.48 -6.14
N ALA A 116 15.28 20.62 -6.26
CA ALA A 116 15.11 19.19 -6.59
C ALA A 116 14.25 18.50 -5.52
N ARG A 117 13.41 17.56 -5.95
CA ARG A 117 12.30 17.00 -5.17
C ARG A 117 12.74 15.74 -4.43
N LEU A 118 12.51 15.69 -3.13
CA LEU A 118 12.62 14.49 -2.32
C LEU A 118 11.24 13.86 -2.13
N ALA A 119 11.15 12.54 -2.19
CA ALA A 119 9.95 11.79 -1.88
C ALA A 119 10.26 10.50 -1.11
N LEU A 120 9.26 10.05 -0.37
CA LEU A 120 9.31 8.91 0.55
C LEU A 120 8.13 7.99 0.24
N TRP A 121 8.42 6.78 -0.25
CA TRP A 121 7.42 5.85 -0.74
C TRP A 121 7.22 4.66 0.20
N GLY A 122 6.16 3.88 -0.05
CA GLY A 122 6.01 2.57 0.59
C GLY A 122 7.03 1.57 0.07
N HIS A 123 7.12 0.41 0.72
CA HIS A 123 7.81 -0.76 0.19
C HIS A 123 7.08 -1.28 -1.06
N TYR A 124 7.79 -1.86 -2.01
CA TYR A 124 7.13 -2.55 -3.11
C TYR A 124 6.34 -3.76 -2.57
N ASN A 125 5.09 -3.90 -2.97
CA ASN A 125 4.26 -5.06 -2.64
C ASN A 125 4.13 -5.91 -3.91
N GLU A 126 4.68 -7.13 -3.89
CA GLU A 126 4.80 -8.03 -5.05
C GLU A 126 3.45 -8.43 -5.68
N TYR A 127 2.38 -8.49 -4.87
CA TYR A 127 1.05 -8.94 -5.29
C TYR A 127 0.21 -7.79 -5.84
N LEU A 128 0.25 -6.63 -5.18
CA LEU A 128 -0.34 -5.38 -5.68
C LEU A 128 0.51 -4.72 -6.78
N ARG A 129 1.73 -5.23 -7.01
CA ARG A 129 2.75 -4.76 -7.95
C ARG A 129 2.86 -3.23 -7.93
N THR A 130 3.11 -2.67 -6.73
CA THR A 130 3.26 -1.21 -6.53
C THR A 130 3.89 -0.80 -5.20
N THR A 131 4.59 0.33 -5.16
CA THR A 131 5.00 1.09 -3.93
C THR A 131 3.93 2.10 -3.46
N PHE A 132 2.83 2.29 -4.20
CA PHE A 132 1.77 3.27 -3.90
C PHE A 132 0.96 2.96 -2.62
N ASN A 133 1.27 1.87 -1.90
CA ASN A 133 0.76 1.66 -0.55
C ASN A 133 1.19 2.76 0.44
N ARG A 134 2.21 3.58 0.11
CA ARG A 134 2.77 4.72 0.89
C ARG A 134 3.47 4.33 2.18
N ALA A 135 4.27 5.26 2.71
CA ALA A 135 4.81 5.15 4.05
C ALA A 135 3.71 5.18 5.14
N ARG A 136 4.05 4.74 6.36
CA ARG A 136 3.15 4.73 7.52
C ARG A 136 3.77 5.44 8.72
N TRP A 137 2.95 6.22 9.44
CA TRP A 137 3.23 6.66 10.80
C TRP A 137 2.53 5.71 11.77
N ILE A 138 3.26 5.13 12.71
CA ILE A 138 2.80 4.12 13.66
C ILE A 138 3.40 4.41 15.03
N ASP A 139 2.62 4.30 16.10
CA ASP A 139 3.11 4.46 17.48
C ASP A 139 3.16 3.08 18.17
N ASN A 140 4.32 2.66 18.68
CA ASN A 140 4.50 1.36 19.35
C ASN A 140 3.71 1.28 20.67
N ASN A 141 3.58 2.41 21.36
CA ASN A 141 2.60 2.65 22.42
C ASN A 141 1.88 3.98 22.13
N PRO A 142 0.63 3.97 21.61
CA PRO A 142 -0.10 5.20 21.26
C PRO A 142 -0.29 6.23 22.39
N ALA A 143 -0.12 5.85 23.66
CA ALA A 143 -0.14 6.78 24.79
C ALA A 143 1.20 7.53 25.01
N GLN A 144 2.27 7.18 24.29
CA GLN A 144 3.65 7.65 24.51
C GLN A 144 4.25 8.24 23.21
N PRO A 145 4.35 9.58 23.07
CA PRO A 145 4.61 10.25 21.79
C PRO A 145 6.07 10.21 21.28
N ASP A 146 6.98 9.59 22.04
CA ASP A 146 8.35 9.22 21.66
C ASP A 146 8.44 7.80 21.06
N THR A 147 7.36 7.02 21.09
CA THR A 147 7.32 5.64 20.55
C THR A 147 6.92 5.56 19.07
N THR A 148 6.85 6.71 18.39
CA THR A 148 6.54 6.82 16.96
C THR A 148 7.65 6.21 16.09
N LEU A 149 7.22 5.47 15.07
CA LEU A 149 7.97 4.87 13.98
C LEU A 149 7.39 5.30 12.63
N ILE A 150 8.26 5.69 11.69
CA ILE A 150 7.91 5.84 10.28
C ILE A 150 8.41 4.61 9.52
N TYR A 151 7.49 3.86 8.91
CA TYR A 151 7.81 2.76 8.02
C TYR A 151 7.66 3.20 6.57
N ALA A 152 8.78 3.35 5.87
CA ALA A 152 8.90 3.66 4.45
C ALA A 152 9.82 2.65 3.78
N GLY A 153 9.72 2.46 2.46
CA GLY A 153 10.47 1.42 1.74
C GLY A 153 11.45 1.93 0.69
N GLN A 154 11.17 3.06 0.05
CA GLN A 154 12.02 3.63 -1.00
C GLN A 154 12.15 5.14 -0.80
N PHE A 155 13.39 5.63 -0.87
CA PHE A 155 13.77 7.05 -0.88
C PHE A 155 14.12 7.46 -2.31
N THR A 156 13.66 8.62 -2.77
CA THR A 156 13.92 9.11 -4.14
C THR A 156 14.23 10.60 -4.18
N LEU A 157 15.21 10.98 -5.00
CA LEU A 157 15.52 12.35 -5.41
C LEU A 157 15.27 12.50 -6.93
N SER A 158 14.50 13.50 -7.32
CA SER A 158 14.18 13.82 -8.73
C SER A 158 14.40 15.30 -9.04
N ASP A 159 14.50 15.67 -10.32
CA ASP A 159 14.65 17.08 -10.71
C ASP A 159 13.51 17.99 -10.20
N LYS A 160 13.79 19.29 -10.09
CA LYS A 160 12.83 20.31 -9.64
C LYS A 160 11.58 20.44 -10.51
N LEU A 161 11.68 20.12 -11.79
CA LEU A 161 10.59 20.08 -12.78
C LEU A 161 9.97 18.69 -12.97
N ALA A 162 10.47 17.65 -12.28
CA ALA A 162 10.07 16.26 -12.51
C ALA A 162 8.55 16.03 -12.36
N THR A 163 7.98 15.40 -13.38
CA THR A 163 6.61 14.87 -13.44
C THR A 163 6.59 13.40 -12.98
N PRO A 164 5.41 12.76 -12.78
CA PRO A 164 5.33 11.34 -12.42
C PRO A 164 5.98 10.37 -13.43
N ASN A 165 6.18 10.81 -14.67
CA ASN A 165 6.80 10.06 -15.76
C ASN A 165 8.29 10.42 -15.95
N THR A 166 8.83 11.36 -15.17
CA THR A 166 10.25 11.71 -15.20
C THR A 166 11.01 10.75 -14.28
N PRO A 167 12.02 10.01 -14.76
CA PRO A 167 12.77 9.09 -13.91
C PRO A 167 13.55 9.84 -12.82
N THR A 168 13.81 9.16 -11.71
CA THR A 168 14.56 9.72 -10.58
C THR A 168 16.02 10.03 -10.96
N LEU A 169 16.66 10.97 -10.26
CA LEU A 169 18.12 11.20 -10.31
C LEU A 169 18.86 10.19 -9.44
N PHE A 170 18.27 9.84 -8.30
CA PHE A 170 18.77 8.86 -7.35
C PHE A 170 17.60 8.17 -6.63
N THR A 171 17.76 6.88 -6.35
CA THR A 171 16.87 6.09 -5.49
C THR A 171 17.69 5.19 -4.57
N ALA A 172 17.11 4.82 -3.42
CA ALA A 172 17.63 3.76 -2.55
C ALA A 172 16.50 3.17 -1.69
N ASP A 173 16.61 1.88 -1.35
CA ASP A 173 15.66 1.23 -0.45
C ASP A 173 15.99 1.53 1.04
N ILE A 174 14.94 1.50 1.87
CA ILE A 174 14.98 1.84 3.29
C ILE A 174 14.75 0.56 4.12
N ALA A 175 15.83 -0.02 4.61
CA ALA A 175 15.80 -1.31 5.32
C ALA A 175 15.29 -1.23 6.78
N GLN A 176 15.09 -0.03 7.35
CA GLN A 176 14.74 0.14 8.77
C GLN A 176 13.73 1.28 9.00
N ALA A 177 12.84 1.09 9.98
CA ALA A 177 11.85 2.09 10.36
C ALA A 177 12.51 3.30 11.06
N HIS A 178 12.13 4.51 10.67
CA HIS A 178 12.68 5.73 11.28
C HIS A 178 11.99 5.96 12.62
N SER A 179 12.71 5.72 13.73
CA SER A 179 12.19 5.98 15.07
C SER A 179 12.42 7.42 15.51
N VAL A 180 11.58 7.94 16.41
CA VAL A 180 11.86 9.21 17.10
C VAL A 180 13.10 9.04 17.99
N ARG A 181 14.11 9.88 17.77
CA ARG A 181 15.34 9.88 18.58
C ARG A 181 15.36 10.98 19.62
N TRP A 182 14.85 12.16 19.30
CA TRP A 182 14.59 13.23 20.28
C TRP A 182 13.15 13.71 20.15
N LEU A 183 12.48 13.89 21.29
CA LEU A 183 11.16 14.49 21.43
C LEU A 183 11.31 15.82 22.18
N GLY A 184 10.67 16.88 21.69
CA GLY A 184 10.52 18.16 22.40
C GLY A 184 9.05 18.56 22.48
N SER A 185 8.63 19.21 23.57
CA SER A 185 7.25 19.68 23.82
C SER A 185 7.09 21.20 23.82
N GLY A 186 8.20 21.94 23.72
CA GLY A 186 8.25 23.41 23.80
C GLY A 186 8.84 24.10 22.57
N HIS A 187 8.90 23.45 21.41
CA HIS A 187 9.54 23.98 20.20
C HIS A 187 8.81 25.20 19.60
N ILE A 188 7.62 25.52 20.13
CA ILE A 188 6.96 26.81 19.99
C ILE A 188 6.67 27.33 21.40
N THR A 189 7.13 28.53 21.72
CA THR A 189 6.98 29.13 23.07
C THR A 189 5.56 29.62 23.33
N GLU A 190 4.91 30.20 22.32
CA GLU A 190 3.53 30.68 22.39
C GLU A 190 2.53 29.52 22.49
N ARG A 191 1.56 29.65 23.41
CA ARG A 191 0.50 28.68 23.66
C ARG A 191 -0.86 29.36 23.48
N SER A 192 -1.76 28.75 22.72
CA SER A 192 -3.05 29.33 22.32
C SER A 192 -4.21 29.00 23.28
N GLY A 193 -3.98 28.10 24.23
CA GLY A 193 -5.01 27.51 25.08
C GLY A 193 -5.96 26.60 24.30
N HIS A 194 -5.50 25.97 23.22
CA HIS A 194 -6.22 24.96 22.45
C HIS A 194 -5.85 23.57 22.99
N PHE A 195 -6.77 22.60 22.98
CA PHE A 195 -6.52 21.24 23.47
C PHE A 195 -5.40 20.44 22.73
N LEU A 196 -4.76 21.04 21.72
CA LEU A 196 -3.68 20.47 20.91
C LEU A 196 -2.37 21.29 21.00
N ASP A 197 -2.29 22.26 21.91
CA ASP A 197 -1.09 23.10 22.12
C ASP A 197 0.20 22.27 22.32
N ASP A 198 0.10 21.11 22.99
CA ASP A 198 1.24 20.19 23.20
C ASP A 198 1.61 19.34 21.98
N GLU A 199 0.79 19.31 20.92
CA GLU A 199 1.15 18.77 19.60
C GLU A 199 1.59 19.90 18.64
N PHE A 200 1.04 21.11 18.76
CA PHE A 200 1.51 22.30 18.02
C PHE A 200 2.96 22.66 18.38
N GLY A 201 3.25 22.74 19.69
CA GLY A 201 4.60 23.00 20.22
C GLY A 201 5.54 21.79 20.18
N ARG A 202 5.10 20.64 19.64
CA ARG A 202 5.90 19.42 19.61
C ARG A 202 6.92 19.45 18.50
N SER A 203 8.10 18.89 18.76
CA SER A 203 9.07 18.53 17.75
C SER A 203 9.50 17.07 17.92
N ARG A 204 9.76 16.39 16.80
CA ARG A 204 10.27 15.01 16.75
C ARG A 204 11.44 14.96 15.78
N LEU A 205 12.60 14.48 16.21
CA LEU A 205 13.74 14.20 15.34
C LEU A 205 13.75 12.72 14.92
N PHE A 206 13.94 12.47 13.64
CA PHE A 206 14.07 11.15 13.02
C PHE A 206 15.42 11.06 12.27
N GLN A 207 15.97 9.85 12.20
CA GLN A 207 17.08 9.54 11.28
C GLN A 207 16.87 8.13 10.71
N PHE A 208 17.25 7.96 9.44
CA PHE A 208 17.46 6.67 8.81
C PHE A 208 18.69 6.74 7.90
N SER A 209 19.24 5.60 7.51
CA SER A 209 20.33 5.52 6.54
C SER A 209 20.01 4.50 5.45
N VAL A 210 20.53 4.74 4.26
CA VAL A 210 20.41 3.89 3.06
C VAL A 210 21.81 3.46 2.63
N ALA A 211 22.02 2.16 2.46
CA ALA A 211 23.35 1.55 2.31
C ALA A 211 23.85 1.59 0.86
N LYS A 212 25.11 1.94 0.62
CA LYS A 212 25.72 1.95 -0.72
C LYS A 212 25.94 0.55 -1.32
N GLY A 213 25.82 -0.49 -0.50
CA GLY A 213 25.86 -1.90 -0.91
C GLY A 213 24.49 -2.52 -1.13
N ASP A 214 23.40 -1.75 -0.99
CA ASP A 214 22.07 -2.18 -1.36
C ASP A 214 21.89 -2.17 -2.89
N PRO A 215 21.30 -3.21 -3.52
CA PRO A 215 21.19 -3.30 -4.97
C PRO A 215 20.31 -2.20 -5.60
N HIS A 216 19.46 -1.54 -4.81
CA HIS A 216 18.59 -0.45 -5.26
C HIS A 216 19.13 0.94 -4.92
N PHE A 217 20.32 1.04 -4.31
CA PHE A 217 21.08 2.29 -4.17
C PHE A 217 21.65 2.72 -5.53
N LEU A 218 20.83 3.43 -6.31
CA LEU A 218 21.07 3.67 -7.74
C LEU A 218 21.08 5.17 -8.05
N PHE A 219 22.16 5.64 -8.65
CA PHE A 219 22.19 6.89 -9.42
C PHE A 219 21.76 6.60 -10.85
N ASN A 220 20.92 7.47 -11.43
CA ASN A 220 20.49 7.31 -12.81
C ASN A 220 21.62 7.68 -13.79
N ALA A 221 22.07 6.71 -14.57
CA ALA A 221 23.19 6.86 -15.50
C ALA A 221 22.83 7.63 -16.79
N ASP A 222 21.55 7.66 -17.17
CA ASP A 222 21.08 8.28 -18.41
C ASP A 222 20.75 9.78 -18.24
N LEU A 223 20.84 10.31 -17.01
CA LEU A 223 20.61 11.71 -16.69
C LEU A 223 21.93 12.46 -16.38
N PRO A 224 22.12 13.68 -16.88
CA PRO A 224 23.31 14.49 -16.57
C PRO A 224 23.25 14.93 -15.10
N LEU A 225 24.09 14.31 -14.26
CA LEU A 225 24.18 14.64 -12.83
C LEU A 225 24.88 15.99 -12.61
N PRO A 226 24.40 16.83 -11.67
CA PRO A 226 25.09 18.06 -11.32
C PRO A 226 26.38 17.80 -10.53
N ALA A 227 27.28 18.79 -10.51
CA ALA A 227 28.59 18.67 -9.85
C ALA A 227 28.51 18.28 -8.36
N SER A 228 27.46 18.71 -7.66
CA SER A 228 27.14 18.34 -6.28
C SER A 228 26.80 16.85 -6.11
N MET A 229 26.15 16.21 -7.09
CA MET A 229 25.92 14.76 -7.12
C MET A 229 27.20 13.99 -7.45
N HIS A 230 28.05 14.50 -8.34
CA HIS A 230 29.36 13.88 -8.60
C HIS A 230 30.30 13.97 -7.39
N ALA A 231 30.29 15.08 -6.63
CA ALA A 231 30.99 15.18 -5.36
C ALA A 231 30.47 14.15 -4.33
N LEU A 232 29.16 13.88 -4.32
CA LEU A 232 28.55 12.86 -3.48
C LEU A 232 28.99 11.45 -3.89
N GLN A 233 29.02 11.13 -5.19
CA GLN A 233 29.54 9.87 -5.71
C GLN A 233 31.02 9.66 -5.35
N GLN A 234 31.85 10.70 -5.45
CA GLN A 234 33.27 10.65 -5.04
C GLN A 234 33.42 10.39 -3.53
N ALA A 235 32.60 11.04 -2.70
CA ALA A 235 32.62 10.84 -1.25
C ALA A 235 32.11 9.44 -0.84
N LEU A 236 31.12 8.88 -1.55
CA LEU A 236 30.62 7.53 -1.35
C LEU A 236 31.63 6.42 -1.70
N ALA A 237 32.69 6.73 -2.47
CA ALA A 237 33.73 5.77 -2.82
C ALA A 237 34.69 5.42 -1.65
N ASP A 238 34.66 6.18 -0.55
CA ASP A 238 35.43 5.93 0.66
C ASP A 238 34.92 4.68 1.40
N ASP A 239 35.82 3.72 1.70
CA ASP A 239 35.48 2.45 2.36
C ASP A 239 34.90 2.62 3.78
N GLU A 240 35.17 3.76 4.44
CA GLU A 240 34.59 4.09 5.76
C GLU A 240 33.21 4.76 5.66
N VAL A 241 32.69 4.95 4.45
CA VAL A 241 31.31 5.37 4.19
C VAL A 241 30.46 4.13 3.87
N LEU A 242 29.42 3.90 4.66
CA LEU A 242 28.45 2.81 4.46
C LEU A 242 27.29 3.21 3.53
N GLY A 243 27.06 4.51 3.33
CA GLY A 243 26.00 5.03 2.46
C GLY A 243 25.63 6.47 2.78
N LEU A 244 24.35 6.79 2.73
CA LEU A 244 23.80 8.11 3.08
C LEU A 244 22.96 8.01 4.36
N THR A 245 23.09 8.98 5.24
CA THR A 245 22.20 9.20 6.39
C THR A 245 21.31 10.42 6.13
N VAL A 246 20.04 10.30 6.50
CA VAL A 246 18.98 11.30 6.28
C VAL A 246 18.37 11.63 7.64
N GLN A 247 18.73 12.79 8.18
CA GLN A 247 18.20 13.31 9.44
C GLN A 247 17.13 14.37 9.15
N TYR A 248 15.93 14.24 9.73
CA TYR A 248 14.86 15.23 9.57
C TYR A 248 14.05 15.41 10.85
N CYS A 249 13.54 16.62 11.07
CA CYS A 249 12.64 16.94 12.17
C CYS A 249 11.26 17.36 11.67
N LEU A 250 10.23 17.01 12.44
CA LEU A 250 8.84 17.39 12.23
C LEU A 250 8.35 18.25 13.41
N PHE A 251 7.76 19.40 13.12
CA PHE A 251 7.24 20.33 14.13
C PHE A 251 6.06 21.17 13.57
N ASN A 252 5.47 22.06 14.39
CA ASN A 252 4.39 22.97 13.96
C ASN A 252 3.22 22.28 13.24
N MET A 253 2.53 21.39 13.96
CA MET A 253 1.33 20.72 13.44
C MET A 253 0.27 21.75 13.01
N SER A 254 -0.31 21.59 11.82
CA SER A 254 -1.46 22.37 11.33
C SER A 254 -2.68 22.21 12.24
N THR A 255 -3.43 23.28 12.51
CA THR A 255 -4.66 23.18 13.31
C THR A 255 -5.80 22.51 12.53
N PRO A 256 -6.29 21.32 12.92
CA PRO A 256 -7.34 20.61 12.19
C PRO A 256 -8.68 21.35 12.32
N GLN A 257 -9.31 21.67 11.19
CA GLN A 257 -10.54 22.48 11.16
C GLN A 257 -11.83 21.67 11.38
N LYS A 258 -11.76 20.34 11.28
CA LYS A 258 -12.87 19.41 11.50
C LYS A 258 -12.32 18.03 11.94
N PRO A 259 -13.13 17.17 12.58
CA PRO A 259 -12.77 15.78 12.86
C PRO A 259 -12.39 14.98 11.60
N ASP A 260 -11.72 13.85 11.81
CA ASP A 260 -11.37 12.87 10.77
C ASP A 260 -10.63 13.51 9.58
N SER A 261 -9.69 14.41 9.92
CA SER A 261 -8.84 15.14 8.96
C SER A 261 -7.35 14.84 9.19
N PRO A 262 -6.56 14.61 8.12
CA PRO A 262 -5.11 14.53 8.21
C PRO A 262 -4.52 15.88 8.58
N VAL A 263 -3.36 15.86 9.25
CA VAL A 263 -2.59 17.05 9.63
C VAL A 263 -1.27 17.12 8.85
N PHE A 264 -0.70 18.32 8.81
CA PHE A 264 0.61 18.61 8.23
C PHE A 264 1.56 19.12 9.31
N TYR A 265 2.85 18.83 9.16
CA TYR A 265 3.94 19.35 9.97
C TYR A 265 4.94 20.08 9.07
N ASP A 266 5.63 21.09 9.59
CA ASP A 266 6.83 21.61 8.93
C ASP A 266 7.91 20.51 9.01
N LEU A 267 8.54 20.25 7.87
CA LEU A 267 9.61 19.26 7.72
C LEU A 267 10.89 20.00 7.33
N ALA A 268 11.96 19.81 8.11
CA ALA A 268 13.29 20.35 7.84
C ALA A 268 14.36 19.30 8.17
N GLY A 269 15.36 19.15 7.31
CA GLY A 269 16.34 18.07 7.43
C GLY A 269 17.64 18.28 6.65
N SER A 270 18.54 17.32 6.76
CA SER A 270 19.82 17.30 6.06
C SER A 270 20.23 15.85 5.73
N ILE A 271 20.77 15.67 4.53
CA ILE A 271 21.40 14.42 4.07
C ILE A 271 22.92 14.58 4.20
N GLY A 272 23.63 13.54 4.60
CA GLY A 272 25.09 13.48 4.61
C GLY A 272 25.61 12.04 4.48
N LEU A 273 26.92 11.84 4.56
CA LEU A 273 27.51 10.49 4.52
C LEU A 273 27.24 9.72 5.82
N TRP A 274 26.83 8.47 5.72
CA TRP A 274 26.75 7.53 6.85
C TRP A 274 28.08 6.78 7.00
N ARG A 275 28.69 6.83 8.19
CA ARG A 275 30.05 6.31 8.45
C ARG A 275 30.05 4.99 9.25
N ARG A 276 31.14 4.21 9.11
CA ARG A 276 31.27 2.86 9.67
C ARG A 276 31.02 2.76 11.19
N ASP A 277 31.36 3.78 11.97
CA ASP A 277 31.18 3.78 13.43
C ASP A 277 29.83 4.35 13.90
N GLU A 278 28.95 4.74 12.98
CA GLU A 278 27.66 5.38 13.26
C GLU A 278 26.49 4.39 13.16
N LEU A 279 25.53 4.49 14.10
CA LEU A 279 24.27 3.76 14.01
C LEU A 279 23.42 4.32 12.86
N ALA A 280 22.79 3.44 12.08
CA ALA A 280 22.04 3.83 10.88
C ALA A 280 20.91 4.83 11.18
N THR A 281 20.32 4.75 12.37
CA THR A 281 19.12 5.49 12.77
C THR A 281 19.31 6.37 14.01
N TYR A 282 20.54 6.58 14.51
CA TYR A 282 20.82 7.52 15.62
C TYR A 282 21.86 8.61 15.26
N PRO A 283 21.58 9.90 15.54
CA PRO A 283 22.54 10.99 15.33
C PRO A 283 23.85 10.86 16.13
N ALA A 284 24.98 10.88 15.44
CA ALA A 284 26.32 10.74 16.05
C ALA A 284 26.91 12.08 16.54
N GLY A 285 27.72 12.03 17.62
CA GLY A 285 28.45 13.18 18.16
C GLY A 285 28.53 13.19 19.70
N ARG A 286 28.96 14.34 20.26
CA ARG A 286 28.97 14.64 21.70
C ARG A 286 27.63 15.23 22.09
N LEU A 287 26.87 14.54 22.95
CA LEU A 287 25.46 14.88 23.25
C LEU A 287 25.36 15.83 24.44
N LEU A 288 24.90 17.06 24.18
CA LEU A 288 24.68 18.10 25.18
C LEU A 288 23.18 18.22 25.46
N GLN A 289 22.80 17.96 26.72
CA GLN A 289 21.42 17.99 27.20
C GLN A 289 21.08 19.36 27.82
N PRO A 290 19.90 19.93 27.55
CA PRO A 290 19.49 21.23 28.09
C PRO A 290 19.12 21.12 29.58
N ARG A 291 19.43 22.17 30.35
CA ARG A 291 18.88 22.35 31.70
C ARG A 291 17.47 22.96 31.69
N GLN A 292 17.14 23.75 30.67
CA GLN A 292 15.81 24.34 30.50
C GLN A 292 14.93 23.42 29.65
N GLY A 293 13.82 22.90 30.22
CA GLY A 293 12.90 21.97 29.53
C GLY A 293 12.14 22.53 28.32
N SER A 294 12.29 23.82 27.99
CA SER A 294 11.80 24.43 26.75
C SER A 294 12.79 24.33 25.58
N LEU A 295 14.04 23.93 25.85
CA LEU A 295 15.09 23.73 24.86
C LEU A 295 15.21 22.24 24.52
N GLY A 296 15.76 21.93 23.35
CA GLY A 296 16.05 20.56 22.91
C GLY A 296 17.54 20.19 22.98
N PRO A 297 17.90 18.92 22.75
CA PRO A 297 19.29 18.47 22.75
C PRO A 297 20.14 19.11 21.63
N VAL A 298 21.45 19.07 21.82
CA VAL A 298 22.47 19.52 20.88
C VAL A 298 23.49 18.41 20.67
N LEU A 299 23.90 18.15 19.44
CA LEU A 299 25.11 17.36 19.16
C LEU A 299 26.24 18.26 18.67
N VAL A 300 27.45 17.94 19.14
CA VAL A 300 28.69 18.65 18.82
C VAL A 300 29.74 17.67 18.31
N LYS A 301 30.49 18.02 17.27
CA LYS A 301 31.76 17.35 16.93
C LYS A 301 32.87 18.40 16.81
N VAL A 302 33.94 18.19 17.55
CA VAL A 302 35.14 19.02 17.48
C VAL A 302 36.08 18.40 16.44
N HIS A 303 36.50 19.20 15.46
CA HIS A 303 37.50 18.85 14.44
C HIS A 303 38.84 19.54 14.80
N ALA A 304 39.85 19.47 13.92
CA ALA A 304 41.15 20.10 14.18
C ALA A 304 41.13 21.64 14.00
N ASP A 305 40.14 22.12 13.26
CA ASP A 305 40.02 23.47 12.67
C ASP A 305 38.68 24.15 13.02
N ARG A 306 37.64 23.36 13.26
CA ARG A 306 36.25 23.83 13.43
C ARG A 306 35.47 23.00 14.45
N VAL A 307 34.31 23.49 14.83
CA VAL A 307 33.30 22.77 15.60
C VAL A 307 32.00 22.72 14.81
N SER A 308 31.50 21.50 14.60
CA SER A 308 30.25 21.22 13.90
C SER A 308 29.13 21.03 14.91
N PHE A 309 27.98 21.68 14.69
CA PHE A 309 26.81 21.67 15.56
C PHE A 309 25.58 21.12 14.83
N ASN A 310 24.78 20.32 15.54
CA ASN A 310 23.51 19.75 15.07
C ASN A 310 22.44 20.06 16.12
N MET A 311 21.66 21.10 15.83
CA MET A 311 20.71 21.79 16.73
C MET A 311 19.26 21.90 16.17
N PRO A 312 18.74 20.95 15.36
CA PRO A 312 17.51 21.12 14.56
C PRO A 312 16.27 21.44 15.40
N THR A 313 16.20 20.88 16.61
CA THR A 313 15.09 21.08 17.56
C THR A 313 15.48 21.86 18.82
N ALA A 314 16.75 22.30 18.93
CA ALA A 314 17.35 22.78 20.19
C ALA A 314 16.79 24.12 20.69
N ILE A 315 16.49 25.05 19.77
CA ILE A 315 15.99 26.39 20.09
C ILE A 315 14.56 26.52 19.53
N PRO A 316 13.58 26.96 20.35
CA PRO A 316 12.18 27.06 19.93
C PRO A 316 11.92 28.31 19.08
N PHE A 317 10.79 28.31 18.38
CA PHE A 317 10.22 29.50 17.72
C PHE A 317 9.36 30.29 18.71
N THR A 318 9.41 31.62 18.65
CA THR A 318 8.74 32.49 19.65
C THR A 318 7.23 32.48 19.55
N THR A 319 6.69 32.45 18.32
CA THR A 319 5.26 32.66 18.02
C THR A 319 4.78 31.79 16.85
N ARG A 320 3.46 31.62 16.75
CA ARG A 320 2.78 30.83 15.70
C ARG A 320 1.51 31.55 15.24
N GLY A 321 1.36 31.73 13.93
CA GLY A 321 0.20 32.36 13.30
C GLY A 321 -1.12 31.67 13.63
N THR A 322 -2.21 32.43 13.60
CA THR A 322 -3.56 31.94 13.95
C THR A 322 -4.13 30.93 12.96
N GLY A 323 -3.72 30.98 11.69
CA GLY A 323 -4.14 30.05 10.63
C GLY A 323 -2.98 29.54 9.77
N ALA A 324 -3.27 28.58 8.90
CA ALA A 324 -2.36 28.13 7.84
C ALA A 324 -2.00 29.28 6.87
N VAL A 325 -0.82 29.22 6.26
CA VAL A 325 -0.34 30.29 5.37
C VAL A 325 -1.05 30.26 4.01
N SER A 326 -1.25 29.07 3.43
CA SER A 326 -2.06 28.84 2.22
C SER A 326 -2.34 27.34 2.04
N GLU A 327 -3.12 26.96 1.02
CA GLU A 327 -3.28 25.54 0.65
C GLU A 327 -1.95 24.87 0.25
N GLN A 328 -0.98 25.65 -0.26
CA GLN A 328 0.36 25.17 -0.64
C GLN A 328 1.36 25.21 0.52
N HIS A 329 1.04 25.92 1.60
CA HIS A 329 1.78 25.98 2.86
C HIS A 329 0.80 25.72 4.03
N PRO A 330 0.36 24.47 4.23
CA PRO A 330 -0.75 24.11 5.11
C PRO A 330 -0.44 24.22 6.61
N THR A 331 0.82 24.44 6.97
CA THR A 331 1.25 24.78 8.34
C THR A 331 1.11 26.28 8.60
N HIS A 332 1.09 26.65 9.89
CA HIS A 332 0.92 28.03 10.32
C HIS A 332 2.26 28.78 10.24
N ALA A 333 2.25 30.09 9.99
CA ALA A 333 3.48 30.88 9.98
C ALA A 333 4.19 30.82 11.35
N LEU A 334 5.51 30.72 11.37
CA LEU A 334 6.31 30.75 12.60
C LEU A 334 7.05 32.07 12.74
N GLY A 335 7.24 32.51 13.98
CA GLY A 335 8.08 33.65 14.32
C GLY A 335 9.58 33.37 14.16
N GLY A 336 10.41 34.22 14.77
CA GLY A 336 11.85 33.96 14.86
C GLY A 336 12.16 32.82 15.84
N LYS A 337 13.38 32.29 15.77
CA LYS A 337 13.96 31.52 16.88
C LYS A 337 14.13 32.42 18.12
N GLN A 338 13.96 31.85 19.30
CA GLN A 338 14.17 32.56 20.57
C GLN A 338 15.58 33.15 20.64
N ALA A 339 15.67 34.45 20.96
CA ALA A 339 16.96 35.11 21.20
C ALA A 339 17.53 34.66 22.55
N LEU A 340 18.73 34.08 22.51
CA LEU A 340 19.48 33.55 23.65
C LEU A 340 20.86 34.23 23.80
N GLY A 341 21.17 35.26 23.01
CA GLY A 341 22.50 35.86 22.93
C GLY A 341 23.50 35.00 22.14
N GLU A 342 24.79 35.36 22.21
CA GLU A 342 25.88 34.50 21.73
C GLU A 342 25.98 33.26 22.64
N LEU A 343 26.00 32.07 22.03
CA LEU A 343 26.23 30.82 22.77
C LEU A 343 27.72 30.48 22.75
N LEU A 344 28.26 30.14 23.92
CA LEU A 344 29.68 29.89 24.15
C LEU A 344 29.90 28.42 24.48
N LEU A 345 30.71 27.71 23.69
CA LEU A 345 31.10 26.33 23.95
C LEU A 345 32.42 26.29 24.74
N HIS A 346 32.41 25.70 25.92
CA HIS A 346 33.58 25.53 26.78
C HIS A 346 33.91 24.05 27.01
N ASP A 347 35.19 23.74 27.24
CA ASP A 347 35.62 22.46 27.79
C ASP A 347 35.55 22.40 29.33
N GLY A 348 35.88 21.24 29.90
CA GLY A 348 35.86 20.98 31.34
C GLY A 348 36.92 21.73 32.15
N ALA A 349 37.85 22.46 31.52
CA ALA A 349 38.74 23.41 32.17
C ALA A 349 38.21 24.86 32.12
N GLY A 350 37.07 25.09 31.44
CA GLY A 350 36.51 26.41 31.18
C GLY A 350 37.13 27.11 29.96
N THR A 351 37.90 26.40 29.11
CA THR A 351 38.50 26.98 27.90
C THR A 351 37.41 27.21 26.86
N LEU A 352 37.29 28.43 26.34
CA LEU A 352 36.35 28.74 25.25
C LEU A 352 36.83 28.11 23.94
N LEU A 353 36.10 27.11 23.44
CA LEU A 353 36.43 26.40 22.21
C LEU A 353 35.81 27.06 20.97
N ALA A 354 34.57 27.52 21.06
CA ALA A 354 33.81 28.06 19.93
C ALA A 354 32.72 29.04 20.38
N ARG A 355 32.31 29.90 19.45
CA ARG A 355 31.20 30.86 19.61
C ARG A 355 30.15 30.62 18.53
N ILE A 356 28.89 30.69 18.91
CA ILE A 356 27.74 30.67 17.99
C ILE A 356 27.08 32.06 18.07
N PRO A 357 27.29 32.94 17.08
CA PRO A 357 26.63 34.24 17.05
C PRO A 357 25.11 34.10 17.01
N GLU A 358 24.37 35.00 17.66
CA GLU A 358 22.89 34.91 17.71
C GLU A 358 22.26 34.86 16.31
N GLN A 359 22.80 35.64 15.36
CA GLN A 359 22.29 35.65 13.98
C GLN A 359 22.38 34.28 13.29
N LEU A 360 23.39 33.45 13.63
CA LEU A 360 23.61 32.16 12.98
C LEU A 360 22.48 31.17 13.30
N TYR A 361 22.18 30.92 14.59
CA TYR A 361 21.06 30.03 14.92
C TYR A 361 19.67 30.64 14.65
N ARG A 362 19.58 31.97 14.48
CA ARG A 362 18.34 32.64 14.07
C ARG A 362 18.07 32.52 12.56
N ASP A 363 19.10 32.38 11.71
CA ASP A 363 18.97 32.04 10.28
C ASP A 363 18.71 30.53 10.05
N TYR A 364 17.86 29.96 10.90
CA TYR A 364 17.58 28.52 10.97
C TYR A 364 17.20 27.91 9.62
N TRP A 365 16.47 28.62 8.77
CA TRP A 365 15.98 28.09 7.49
C TRP A 365 17.05 27.96 6.41
N ARG A 366 18.26 28.53 6.59
CA ARG A 366 19.38 28.38 5.65
C ARG A 366 20.08 27.03 5.77
N HIS A 367 20.11 26.46 6.98
CA HIS A 367 20.94 25.30 7.33
C HIS A 367 20.24 24.27 8.25
N HIS A 368 18.95 24.50 8.58
CA HIS A 368 18.06 23.66 9.41
C HIS A 368 18.62 23.25 10.77
N GLY A 369 19.50 24.08 11.34
CA GLY A 369 20.17 23.83 12.62
C GLY A 369 21.46 22.99 12.52
N VAL A 370 21.94 22.62 11.33
CA VAL A 370 23.23 21.92 11.14
C VAL A 370 24.25 22.89 10.53
N PHE A 371 25.32 23.23 11.24
CA PHE A 371 26.29 24.25 10.82
C PHE A 371 27.66 24.07 11.47
N ASP A 372 28.69 24.74 10.93
CA ASP A 372 30.06 24.71 11.45
C ASP A 372 30.53 26.12 11.86
N VAL A 373 31.38 26.22 12.88
CA VAL A 373 32.03 27.47 13.31
C VAL A 373 33.53 27.24 13.58
N PRO A 374 34.41 28.26 13.45
CA PRO A 374 35.84 28.10 13.70
C PRO A 374 36.18 27.67 15.13
N LEU A 375 37.17 26.80 15.29
CA LEU A 375 37.74 26.44 16.59
C LEU A 375 38.71 27.53 17.05
N GLN A 376 38.48 28.08 18.25
CA GLN A 376 39.31 29.17 18.81
C GLN A 376 40.53 28.64 19.56
N HIS A 377 40.39 27.48 20.22
CA HIS A 377 41.46 26.80 20.96
C HIS A 377 41.33 25.28 20.82
N ALA A 378 42.44 24.56 20.79
CA ALA A 378 42.43 23.10 20.82
C ALA A 378 41.76 22.60 22.12
N ALA A 379 40.79 21.69 22.00
CA ALA A 379 40.00 21.23 23.14
C ALA A 379 40.81 20.40 24.13
N ALA A 380 40.74 20.73 25.42
CA ALA A 380 41.30 19.89 26.48
C ALA A 380 40.42 18.64 26.73
N SER A 381 40.98 17.64 27.40
CA SER A 381 40.25 16.47 27.86
C SER A 381 39.26 16.84 28.97
N GLY A 382 37.97 16.84 28.68
CA GLY A 382 36.92 17.19 29.63
C GLY A 382 35.52 16.99 29.04
N SER A 383 34.49 17.20 29.85
CA SER A 383 33.12 17.37 29.37
C SER A 383 32.95 18.71 28.66
N LEU A 384 31.94 18.84 27.80
CA LEU A 384 31.55 20.10 27.17
C LEU A 384 30.38 20.77 27.92
N SER A 385 30.36 22.10 27.88
CA SER A 385 29.19 22.91 28.21
C SER A 385 28.96 23.97 27.15
N LEU A 386 27.70 24.17 26.77
CA LEU A 386 27.27 25.22 25.84
C LEU A 386 26.29 26.14 26.57
N GLY A 387 26.43 27.46 26.44
CA GLY A 387 25.43 28.34 27.06
C GLY A 387 25.66 29.83 26.90
N SER A 388 24.76 30.56 27.53
CA SER A 388 24.73 32.02 27.67
C SER A 388 24.13 32.39 29.04
N ALA A 389 23.72 33.65 29.24
CA ALA A 389 22.97 34.04 30.43
C ALA A 389 21.50 33.53 30.42
N GLN A 390 21.02 32.99 29.30
CA GLN A 390 19.62 32.61 29.06
C GLN A 390 19.42 31.09 28.89
N ALA A 391 20.45 30.36 28.48
CA ALA A 391 20.39 28.93 28.18
C ALA A 391 21.65 28.20 28.63
N GLN A 392 21.52 26.94 29.07
CA GLN A 392 22.65 26.08 29.42
C GLN A 392 22.38 24.63 28.98
N TRP A 393 23.33 24.06 28.26
CA TRP A 393 23.42 22.63 27.98
C TRP A 393 24.72 22.05 28.56
N GLU A 394 24.66 20.82 29.03
CA GLU A 394 25.79 20.08 29.60
C GLU A 394 25.91 18.72 28.91
N GLU A 395 27.14 18.27 28.65
CA GLU A 395 27.37 16.98 28.01
C GLU A 395 26.96 15.79 28.90
N ALA A 396 26.26 14.82 28.31
CA ALA A 396 26.07 13.49 28.88
C ALA A 396 27.36 12.68 28.73
N ASP A 397 27.87 12.13 29.84
CA ASP A 397 29.15 11.43 29.84
C ASP A 397 29.06 10.12 29.03
N TRP A 398 27.95 9.39 29.21
CA TRP A 398 27.63 8.20 28.44
C TRP A 398 26.36 8.34 27.58
N VAL A 399 26.51 7.97 26.31
CA VAL A 399 25.43 7.91 25.33
C VAL A 399 25.28 6.45 24.89
N LEU A 400 24.21 5.81 25.36
CA LEU A 400 23.92 4.39 25.16
C LEU A 400 22.76 4.25 24.16
N GLN A 401 23.01 3.61 23.02
CA GLN A 401 22.10 3.66 21.86
C GLN A 401 22.00 2.30 21.15
N SER A 402 20.85 2.06 20.51
CA SER A 402 20.65 0.94 19.59
C SER A 402 19.87 1.42 18.37
N ASP A 403 20.12 0.85 17.20
CA ASP A 403 19.22 1.00 16.04
C ASP A 403 17.81 0.47 16.36
N SER A 404 17.70 -0.55 17.22
CA SER A 404 16.43 -1.08 17.73
C SER A 404 15.84 -0.22 18.85
N ASN A 405 15.34 0.97 18.50
CA ASN A 405 14.78 1.94 19.47
C ASN A 405 13.40 1.54 20.05
N GLN A 406 12.60 0.82 19.26
CA GLN A 406 11.23 0.42 19.58
C GLN A 406 11.05 -1.04 19.13
N LEU A 407 10.59 -1.89 20.03
CA LEU A 407 10.63 -3.35 19.89
C LEU A 407 9.25 -3.98 20.08
N TYR A 408 9.06 -5.13 19.45
CA TYR A 408 7.88 -5.99 19.60
C TYR A 408 8.37 -7.41 19.93
N LEU A 409 7.93 -7.95 21.07
CA LEU A 409 8.30 -9.29 21.55
C LEU A 409 7.04 -10.13 21.76
N GLU A 410 7.11 -11.42 21.41
CA GLU A 410 6.01 -12.36 21.70
C GLU A 410 5.97 -12.69 23.21
N ALA A 411 4.77 -12.91 23.75
CA ALA A 411 4.60 -13.48 25.10
C ALA A 411 5.16 -14.91 25.18
N PRO A 412 5.58 -15.42 26.35
CA PRO A 412 6.13 -16.76 26.48
C PRO A 412 5.03 -17.83 26.40
N ASN A 413 5.25 -18.90 25.64
CA ASN A 413 4.27 -19.98 25.53
C ASN A 413 4.31 -20.87 26.78
N ARG A 414 3.52 -20.47 27.79
CA ARG A 414 3.44 -21.14 29.10
C ARG A 414 3.03 -22.61 29.02
N LYS A 415 2.28 -23.00 27.97
CA LYS A 415 1.77 -24.36 27.75
C LYS A 415 2.82 -25.32 27.18
N LYS A 416 3.72 -24.82 26.33
CA LYS A 416 4.82 -25.60 25.73
C LYS A 416 6.19 -25.35 26.39
N HIS A 417 6.23 -24.44 27.38
CA HIS A 417 7.43 -23.94 28.05
C HIS A 417 8.43 -23.21 27.10
N GLU A 418 7.93 -22.62 26.02
CA GLU A 418 8.77 -21.91 25.04
C GLU A 418 8.90 -20.41 25.41
N GLN A 419 10.02 -19.81 25.04
CA GLN A 419 10.29 -18.37 25.19
C GLN A 419 10.83 -17.83 23.86
N PHE A 420 10.62 -16.53 23.63
CA PHE A 420 10.97 -15.85 22.37
C PHE A 420 11.96 -14.71 22.63
N PRO A 421 13.21 -15.03 23.03
CA PRO A 421 14.23 -14.02 23.30
C PRO A 421 14.68 -13.33 22.00
N GLN A 422 14.69 -11.99 21.99
CA GLN A 422 15.34 -11.21 20.93
C GLN A 422 16.66 -10.63 21.47
N THR A 423 17.75 -10.79 20.73
CA THR A 423 19.01 -10.10 21.05
C THR A 423 19.14 -8.82 20.23
N ILE A 424 19.33 -7.68 20.90
CA ILE A 424 19.71 -6.40 20.30
C ILE A 424 21.17 -6.09 20.66
N THR A 425 21.80 -5.15 19.94
CA THR A 425 23.09 -4.59 20.34
C THR A 425 22.93 -3.12 20.76
N VAL A 426 23.54 -2.76 21.88
CA VAL A 426 23.69 -1.38 22.38
C VAL A 426 25.13 -0.93 22.13
N GLN A 427 25.30 0.13 21.36
CA GLN A 427 26.55 0.89 21.25
C GLN A 427 26.68 1.83 22.47
N SER A 428 27.85 1.83 23.09
CA SER A 428 28.21 2.72 24.19
C SER A 428 29.25 3.72 23.71
N ARG A 429 28.96 5.02 23.82
CA ARG A 429 29.92 6.09 23.54
C ARG A 429 30.17 6.91 24.80
N PHE A 430 31.44 7.12 25.13
CA PHE A 430 31.85 8.06 26.19
C PHE A 430 32.24 9.38 25.53
N ARG A 431 31.54 10.47 25.85
CA ARG A 431 31.77 11.81 25.29
C ARG A 431 31.98 11.82 23.77
N GLY A 432 31.11 11.10 23.06
CA GLY A 432 31.07 10.97 21.60
C GLY A 432 31.99 9.92 20.96
N GLU A 433 32.96 9.36 21.69
CA GLU A 433 33.87 8.32 21.16
C GLU A 433 33.45 6.91 21.61
N LEU A 434 33.64 5.90 20.75
CA LEU A 434 33.22 4.52 21.00
C LEU A 434 34.03 3.89 22.14
N ALA A 435 33.38 3.51 23.25
CA ALA A 435 34.05 3.13 24.49
C ALA A 435 33.36 1.93 25.19
N ALA A 436 34.13 0.94 25.62
CA ALA A 436 33.60 -0.15 26.44
C ALA A 436 33.24 0.34 27.85
N LEU A 437 32.01 0.06 28.28
CA LEU A 437 31.51 0.36 29.61
C LEU A 437 31.71 -0.88 30.50
N ALA A 438 32.37 -0.72 31.66
CA ALA A 438 32.80 -1.86 32.49
C ALA A 438 31.64 -2.76 32.98
N THR A 439 30.48 -2.16 33.26
CA THR A 439 29.20 -2.86 33.48
C THR A 439 28.07 -1.96 32.99
N LEU A 440 27.36 -2.34 31.94
CA LEU A 440 26.19 -1.61 31.46
C LEU A 440 25.04 -1.70 32.49
N SER A 441 24.48 -0.56 32.89
CA SER A 441 23.17 -0.55 33.55
C SER A 441 22.11 -0.71 32.45
N ALA A 442 21.43 -1.86 32.43
CA ALA A 442 20.29 -2.12 31.55
C ALA A 442 19.27 -2.97 32.30
N GLN A 443 18.06 -2.44 32.48
CA GLN A 443 16.98 -3.08 33.23
C GLN A 443 15.62 -2.74 32.61
N ALA A 444 14.62 -3.59 32.80
CA ALA A 444 13.24 -3.23 32.47
C ALA A 444 12.68 -2.22 33.47
N GLU A 445 11.85 -1.28 33.00
CA GLU A 445 11.04 -0.40 33.85
C GLU A 445 9.96 -1.21 34.59
N ASP A 446 9.41 -2.25 33.92
CA ASP A 446 8.58 -3.29 34.53
C ASP A 446 9.21 -4.69 34.32
N GLY A 447 9.77 -5.24 35.39
CA GLY A 447 10.38 -6.57 35.42
C GLY A 447 9.38 -7.75 35.47
N ALA A 448 8.08 -7.50 35.64
CA ALA A 448 7.03 -8.50 35.47
C ALA A 448 6.64 -8.65 34.00
N LEU A 449 6.71 -7.56 33.21
CA LEU A 449 6.49 -7.58 31.76
C LEU A 449 7.71 -8.10 30.98
N LEU A 450 8.94 -7.74 31.37
CA LEU A 450 10.15 -7.96 30.56
C LEU A 450 11.35 -8.47 31.39
N ALA A 451 12.09 -9.45 30.85
CA ALA A 451 13.45 -9.78 31.28
C ALA A 451 14.48 -9.10 30.38
N VAL A 452 15.59 -8.66 30.98
CA VAL A 452 16.77 -8.12 30.27
C VAL A 452 17.99 -8.86 30.80
N GLU A 453 18.70 -9.55 29.90
CA GLU A 453 19.95 -10.26 30.18
C GLU A 453 21.08 -9.65 29.33
N GLN A 454 22.29 -9.59 29.87
CA GLN A 454 23.42 -8.92 29.23
C GLN A 454 24.52 -9.91 28.86
N GLN A 455 25.06 -9.78 27.66
CA GLN A 455 26.16 -10.61 27.17
C GLN A 455 27.16 -9.80 26.31
N PRO A 456 28.41 -10.25 26.16
CA PRO A 456 29.37 -9.62 25.25
C PRO A 456 28.84 -9.59 23.81
N SER A 457 28.96 -8.44 23.12
CA SER A 457 28.58 -8.35 21.71
C SER A 457 29.67 -8.95 20.80
N PRO A 458 29.32 -9.69 19.73
CA PRO A 458 30.28 -10.10 18.71
C PRO A 458 30.91 -8.93 17.95
N LEU A 459 30.35 -7.71 18.04
CA LEU A 459 30.95 -6.48 17.50
C LEU A 459 32.12 -5.95 18.34
N GLY A 460 32.36 -6.51 19.53
CA GLY A 460 33.55 -6.22 20.34
C GLY A 460 33.48 -4.88 21.09
N HIS A 461 34.58 -4.12 21.05
CA HIS A 461 34.78 -2.95 21.91
C HIS A 461 33.72 -1.85 21.68
N GLY A 462 33.10 -1.39 22.77
CA GLY A 462 32.04 -0.38 22.75
C GLY A 462 30.65 -0.93 22.44
N TYR A 463 30.48 -2.25 22.32
CA TYR A 463 29.17 -2.88 22.07
C TYR A 463 28.81 -3.91 23.15
N THR A 464 27.57 -3.84 23.64
CA THR A 464 26.98 -4.83 24.55
C THR A 464 25.75 -5.44 23.88
N ALA A 465 25.59 -6.77 23.95
CA ALA A 465 24.39 -7.42 23.47
C ALA A 465 23.40 -7.59 24.64
N LEU A 466 22.14 -7.21 24.41
CA LEU A 466 21.05 -7.38 25.36
C LEU A 466 20.07 -8.42 24.82
N THR A 467 19.88 -9.51 25.55
CA THR A 467 18.86 -10.52 25.29
C THR A 467 17.60 -10.16 26.05
N LEU A 468 16.48 -10.05 25.34
CA LEU A 468 15.24 -9.48 25.81
C LEU A 468 14.13 -10.52 25.69
N THR A 469 13.50 -10.87 26.82
CA THR A 469 12.51 -11.95 26.87
C THR A 469 11.20 -11.46 27.49
N GLY A 470 10.11 -11.49 26.71
CA GLY A 470 8.78 -11.19 27.21
C GLY A 470 8.35 -12.15 28.33
N ARG A 471 7.71 -11.62 29.37
CA ARG A 471 7.19 -12.38 30.52
C ARG A 471 5.66 -12.29 30.63
N GLN A 472 5.11 -11.11 30.39
CA GLN A 472 3.67 -10.82 30.38
C GLN A 472 3.37 -9.77 29.29
N PRO A 473 2.20 -9.81 28.63
CA PRO A 473 1.80 -8.80 27.65
C PRO A 473 1.71 -7.39 28.22
N GLY A 474 2.06 -6.37 27.42
CA GLY A 474 1.98 -4.97 27.83
C GLY A 474 2.84 -4.04 26.97
N ALA A 475 3.10 -2.84 27.51
CA ALA A 475 4.08 -1.90 26.97
C ALA A 475 4.97 -1.41 28.12
N THR A 476 6.28 -1.43 27.93
CA THR A 476 7.28 -1.05 28.93
C THR A 476 8.50 -0.41 28.26
N ARG A 477 9.52 -0.07 29.05
CA ARG A 477 10.78 0.52 28.58
C ARG A 477 11.96 -0.31 29.11
N ILE A 478 13.04 -0.39 28.34
CA ILE A 478 14.36 -0.73 28.87
C ILE A 478 15.02 0.58 29.26
N VAL A 479 15.39 0.72 30.53
CA VAL A 479 16.18 1.83 31.04
C VAL A 479 17.66 1.46 30.89
N LEU A 480 18.36 2.19 30.04
CA LEU A 480 19.82 2.14 29.90
C LEU A 480 20.45 3.24 30.77
N GLY A 481 21.61 2.95 31.35
CA GLY A 481 22.41 3.91 32.11
C GLY A 481 21.86 4.26 33.50
N THR A 482 22.35 5.36 34.07
CA THR A 482 22.02 5.85 35.42
C THR A 482 22.18 7.36 35.51
N GLY A 483 21.49 8.00 36.46
CA GLY A 483 21.60 9.46 36.67
C GLY A 483 21.10 10.26 35.47
N ASN A 484 21.93 11.17 34.98
CA ASN A 484 21.65 12.00 33.79
C ASN A 484 21.87 11.22 32.47
N ASP A 485 22.74 10.20 32.48
CA ASP A 485 23.05 9.35 31.32
C ASP A 485 21.99 8.25 31.12
N LYS A 486 20.71 8.56 31.39
CA LYS A 486 19.60 7.62 31.18
C LYS A 486 19.08 7.71 29.75
N GLN A 487 18.99 6.57 29.08
CA GLN A 487 18.28 6.42 27.80
C GLN A 487 17.21 5.33 27.90
N TYR A 488 16.23 5.37 27.00
CA TYR A 488 15.08 4.46 27.01
C TYR A 488 14.90 3.82 25.64
N LEU A 489 14.71 2.50 25.61
CA LEU A 489 14.21 1.77 24.43
C LEU A 489 12.78 1.31 24.72
N GLY A 490 11.84 1.55 23.80
CA GLY A 490 10.45 1.11 23.96
C GLY A 490 10.29 -0.39 23.67
N VAL A 491 9.53 -1.11 24.48
CA VAL A 491 9.28 -2.55 24.30
C VAL A 491 7.79 -2.85 24.44
N ARG A 492 7.25 -3.49 23.41
CA ARG A 492 5.86 -3.96 23.34
C ARG A 492 5.85 -5.48 23.45
N VAL A 493 5.42 -6.01 24.58
CA VAL A 493 5.15 -7.46 24.70
C VAL A 493 3.72 -7.71 24.23
N LEU A 494 3.59 -8.56 23.22
CA LEU A 494 2.33 -8.85 22.54
C LEU A 494 1.42 -9.74 23.40
N PRO A 495 0.11 -9.83 23.10
CA PRO A 495 -0.81 -10.67 23.85
C PRO A 495 -0.43 -12.16 23.87
N ASP A 496 -0.79 -12.84 24.96
CA ASP A 496 -0.55 -14.27 25.19
C ASP A 496 -1.65 -15.10 24.51
N ASP A 497 -1.54 -15.22 23.18
CA ASP A 497 -2.50 -15.88 22.29
C ASP A 497 -2.12 -17.34 21.95
N TRP A 498 -1.26 -17.98 22.74
CA TRP A 498 -0.65 -19.28 22.40
C TRP A 498 -1.63 -20.47 22.40
N ASP A 499 -2.82 -20.31 22.98
CA ASP A 499 -3.92 -21.27 22.85
C ASP A 499 -4.47 -21.31 21.41
N LEU A 500 -4.51 -20.16 20.72
CA LEU A 500 -4.93 -20.05 19.32
C LEU A 500 -3.95 -20.75 18.35
N ASP A 501 -2.68 -20.89 18.72
CA ASP A 501 -1.70 -21.59 17.89
C ASP A 501 -1.88 -23.12 17.89
N ASP A 502 -2.59 -23.68 18.86
CA ASP A 502 -2.97 -25.11 18.88
C ASP A 502 -4.30 -25.40 18.15
N VAL A 503 -5.04 -24.37 17.72
CA VAL A 503 -6.29 -24.54 16.96
C VAL A 503 -5.95 -25.12 15.57
N PRO A 504 -6.51 -26.27 15.16
CA PRO A 504 -6.26 -26.88 13.84
C PRO A 504 -6.68 -25.95 12.70
N ALA A 505 -6.01 -26.03 11.55
CA ALA A 505 -6.22 -25.09 10.44
C ALA A 505 -7.67 -25.13 9.93
N GLU A 506 -8.27 -26.32 9.91
CA GLU A 506 -9.65 -26.60 9.55
C GLU A 506 -10.72 -26.03 10.51
N GLN A 507 -10.30 -25.48 11.65
CA GLN A 507 -11.20 -24.77 12.60
C GLN A 507 -11.05 -23.24 12.52
N VAL A 508 -10.10 -22.73 11.72
CA VAL A 508 -9.87 -21.28 11.56
C VAL A 508 -10.69 -20.75 10.39
N ASP A 509 -12.01 -20.71 10.58
CA ASP A 509 -12.95 -20.10 9.63
C ASP A 509 -13.02 -18.56 9.80
N TYR A 510 -13.87 -17.91 8.99
CA TYR A 510 -14.10 -16.47 9.10
C TYR A 510 -14.66 -16.03 10.46
N ALA A 511 -15.63 -16.75 11.03
CA ALA A 511 -16.26 -16.36 12.28
C ALA A 511 -15.27 -16.48 13.47
N PHE A 512 -14.43 -17.51 13.45
CA PHE A 512 -13.31 -17.68 14.37
C PHE A 512 -12.31 -16.52 14.22
N LEU A 513 -11.83 -16.26 13.01
CA LEU A 513 -10.83 -15.22 12.75
C LEU A 513 -11.37 -13.80 13.05
N TYR A 514 -12.65 -13.55 12.80
CA TYR A 514 -13.30 -12.28 13.15
C TYR A 514 -13.38 -12.10 14.67
N ARG A 515 -13.87 -13.11 15.39
CA ARG A 515 -14.00 -13.07 16.85
C ARG A 515 -12.66 -12.94 17.57
N HIS A 516 -11.65 -13.70 17.17
CA HIS A 516 -10.38 -13.81 17.89
C HIS A 516 -9.29 -12.84 17.41
N VAL A 517 -9.48 -12.19 16.25
CA VAL A 517 -8.48 -11.27 15.68
C VAL A 517 -9.10 -9.98 15.14
N MET A 518 -10.00 -10.06 14.16
CA MET A 518 -10.32 -8.89 13.33
C MET A 518 -11.19 -7.84 14.02
N SER A 519 -12.11 -8.27 14.88
CA SER A 519 -13.07 -7.40 15.56
C SER A 519 -12.42 -6.29 16.39
N TYR A 520 -11.31 -6.56 17.08
CA TYR A 520 -10.49 -5.53 17.73
C TYR A 520 -10.03 -4.46 16.74
N TYR A 521 -9.50 -4.88 15.58
CA TYR A 521 -9.01 -3.95 14.57
C TYR A 521 -10.15 -3.17 13.88
N GLU A 522 -11.32 -3.76 13.69
CA GLU A 522 -12.51 -3.09 13.17
C GLU A 522 -13.04 -2.01 14.14
N LEU A 523 -12.97 -2.24 15.46
CA LEU A 523 -13.39 -1.31 16.52
C LEU A 523 -12.38 -0.19 16.80
N VAL A 524 -11.07 -0.47 16.71
CA VAL A 524 -10.01 0.50 17.02
C VAL A 524 -9.60 1.31 15.78
N TYR A 525 -9.79 0.77 14.57
CA TYR A 525 -9.39 1.39 13.31
C TYR A 525 -10.59 1.52 12.33
N PRO A 526 -11.56 2.41 12.62
CA PRO A 526 -12.81 2.55 11.86
C PRO A 526 -12.62 2.83 10.36
N PHE A 527 -11.44 3.34 9.96
CA PHE A 527 -11.09 3.55 8.55
C PHE A 527 -11.13 2.27 7.71
N MET A 528 -11.02 1.07 8.31
CA MET A 528 -11.15 -0.19 7.58
C MET A 528 -12.49 -0.27 6.87
N SER A 529 -13.59 -0.02 7.60
CA SER A 529 -14.96 -0.02 7.09
C SER A 529 -15.22 0.99 5.97
N ASP A 530 -14.52 2.13 5.99
CA ASP A 530 -14.81 3.34 5.21
C ASP A 530 -13.82 3.57 4.04
N LYS A 531 -12.60 3.00 4.10
CA LYS A 531 -11.50 3.29 3.16
C LYS A 531 -10.73 2.07 2.65
N VAL A 532 -11.03 0.85 3.13
CA VAL A 532 -10.40 -0.40 2.64
C VAL A 532 -11.48 -1.44 2.33
N PHE A 533 -11.90 -2.19 3.35
CA PHE A 533 -13.17 -2.92 3.45
C PHE A 533 -13.38 -3.27 4.93
N SER A 534 -14.63 -3.30 5.37
CA SER A 534 -14.96 -3.75 6.72
C SER A 534 -14.52 -5.19 6.94
N LEU A 535 -13.79 -5.46 8.01
CA LEU A 535 -13.42 -6.81 8.40
C LEU A 535 -14.62 -7.62 8.93
N ALA A 536 -15.76 -6.96 9.17
CA ALA A 536 -17.04 -7.62 9.48
C ALA A 536 -17.77 -8.16 8.22
N ASP A 537 -17.22 -7.94 7.02
CA ASP A 537 -17.74 -8.49 5.76
C ASP A 537 -17.04 -9.81 5.39
N GLN A 538 -17.70 -10.94 5.66
CA GLN A 538 -17.21 -12.28 5.31
C GLN A 538 -16.90 -12.43 3.82
N CYS A 539 -17.73 -11.86 2.94
CA CYS A 539 -17.61 -12.05 1.49
C CYS A 539 -16.33 -11.37 0.97
N LYS A 540 -16.05 -10.15 1.43
CA LYS A 540 -14.81 -9.44 1.13
C LYS A 540 -13.61 -10.11 1.80
N CYS A 541 -13.74 -10.57 3.04
CA CYS A 541 -12.68 -11.31 3.73
C CYS A 541 -12.29 -12.61 3.00
N GLU A 542 -13.25 -13.47 2.64
CA GLU A 542 -12.95 -14.68 1.85
C GLU A 542 -12.32 -14.32 0.50
N THR A 543 -12.84 -13.31 -0.21
CA THR A 543 -12.34 -12.90 -1.54
C THR A 543 -10.89 -12.40 -1.49
N TYR A 544 -10.56 -11.53 -0.54
CA TYR A 544 -9.24 -10.90 -0.45
C TYR A 544 -8.25 -11.61 0.47
N SER A 545 -8.59 -12.79 0.99
CA SER A 545 -7.81 -13.40 2.07
C SER A 545 -6.35 -13.75 1.72
N ARG A 546 -5.95 -13.73 0.44
CA ARG A 546 -4.53 -13.90 0.02
C ARG A 546 -3.70 -12.69 0.39
N LEU A 547 -4.21 -11.53 -0.02
CA LEU A 547 -3.71 -10.22 0.40
C LEU A 547 -3.75 -10.13 1.93
N MET A 548 -4.81 -10.60 2.59
CA MET A 548 -4.90 -10.52 4.06
C MET A 548 -3.82 -11.34 4.77
N TRP A 549 -3.42 -12.53 4.29
CA TRP A 549 -2.20 -13.16 4.82
C TRP A 549 -0.96 -12.35 4.51
N GLN A 550 -0.72 -12.00 3.24
CA GLN A 550 0.54 -11.36 2.85
C GLN A 550 0.78 -10.06 3.62
N MET A 551 -0.30 -9.33 3.92
CA MET A 551 -0.26 -8.12 4.73
C MET A 551 -0.07 -8.45 6.23
N CYS A 552 -0.51 -9.61 6.74
CA CYS A 552 -0.35 -10.06 8.13
C CYS A 552 0.84 -11.05 8.36
N ASP A 553 1.61 -11.38 7.32
CA ASP A 553 2.74 -12.33 7.37
C ASP A 553 3.85 -11.75 8.26
N PRO A 554 4.30 -12.46 9.32
CA PRO A 554 5.38 -11.98 10.19
C PRO A 554 6.67 -11.59 9.46
N GLN A 555 6.94 -12.17 8.28
CA GLN A 555 8.08 -11.79 7.43
C GLN A 555 7.95 -10.37 6.87
N ASN A 556 6.72 -9.85 6.75
CA ASN A 556 6.42 -8.52 6.24
C ASN A 556 6.23 -7.47 7.36
N ARG A 557 6.50 -7.79 8.64
CA ARG A 557 6.22 -6.92 9.81
C ARG A 557 6.92 -5.55 9.76
N ASP A 558 8.04 -5.47 9.04
CA ASP A 558 8.79 -4.25 8.75
C ASP A 558 8.24 -3.47 7.53
N LYS A 559 7.51 -4.11 6.61
CA LYS A 559 7.05 -3.47 5.37
C LYS A 559 5.91 -2.50 5.61
N SER A 560 5.90 -1.36 4.94
CA SER A 560 4.90 -0.29 5.13
C SER A 560 3.45 -0.73 4.87
N TYR A 561 3.25 -1.83 4.12
CA TYR A 561 1.94 -2.42 3.87
C TYR A 561 1.46 -3.42 4.95
N TYR A 562 2.26 -3.73 5.98
CA TYR A 562 1.86 -4.67 7.03
C TYR A 562 0.56 -4.25 7.73
N MET A 563 -0.29 -5.24 7.99
CA MET A 563 -1.56 -5.14 8.70
C MET A 563 -1.56 -6.07 9.92
N PRO A 564 -2.06 -5.63 11.08
CA PRO A 564 -2.48 -4.28 11.40
C PRO A 564 -1.31 -3.30 11.30
N SER A 565 -1.58 -2.07 10.84
CA SER A 565 -0.50 -1.09 10.62
C SER A 565 0.33 -0.87 11.89
N THR A 566 -0.25 -0.98 13.09
CA THR A 566 0.40 -0.86 14.40
C THR A 566 1.36 -1.99 14.81
N ARG A 567 1.52 -3.05 14.01
CA ARG A 567 2.39 -4.23 14.30
C ARG A 567 2.04 -4.98 15.60
N GLU A 568 0.86 -4.75 16.17
CA GLU A 568 0.42 -5.30 17.47
C GLU A 568 -0.24 -6.69 17.38
N LEU A 569 -0.15 -7.34 16.22
CA LEU A 569 -0.57 -8.73 16.01
C LEU A 569 0.51 -9.69 16.55
N SER A 570 0.10 -10.66 17.35
CA SER A 570 0.97 -11.72 17.86
C SER A 570 1.24 -12.80 16.80
N LEU A 571 2.31 -13.56 16.97
CA LEU A 571 2.67 -14.66 16.08
C LEU A 571 1.57 -15.74 15.97
N PRO A 572 0.87 -16.16 17.06
CA PRO A 572 -0.33 -17.00 16.95
C PRO A 572 -1.44 -16.39 16.10
N LYS A 573 -1.80 -15.11 16.31
CA LYS A 573 -2.86 -14.45 15.52
C LYS A 573 -2.45 -14.25 14.06
N SER A 574 -1.18 -13.99 13.76
CA SER A 574 -0.64 -14.04 12.39
C SER A 574 -0.76 -15.45 11.80
N ARG A 575 -0.38 -16.49 12.55
CA ARG A 575 -0.56 -17.89 12.13
C ARG A 575 -2.02 -18.27 11.92
N LEU A 576 -2.99 -17.63 12.58
CA LEU A 576 -4.41 -17.80 12.21
C LEU A 576 -4.70 -17.29 10.79
N PHE A 577 -4.10 -16.18 10.33
CA PHE A 577 -4.19 -15.80 8.92
C PHE A 577 -3.51 -16.84 8.01
N LEU A 578 -2.37 -17.42 8.39
CA LEU A 578 -1.72 -18.52 7.64
C LEU A 578 -2.56 -19.81 7.61
N LYS A 579 -3.27 -20.13 8.71
CA LYS A 579 -4.16 -21.29 8.84
C LYS A 579 -5.47 -21.11 8.09
N TYR A 580 -6.05 -19.91 8.13
CA TYR A 580 -7.12 -19.50 7.23
C TYR A 580 -6.64 -19.52 5.77
N LEU A 581 -5.38 -19.18 5.50
CA LEU A 581 -4.65 -19.37 4.24
C LEU A 581 -4.06 -20.81 4.09
N THR A 582 -4.49 -21.75 4.94
CA THR A 582 -4.36 -23.20 4.77
C THR A 582 -5.75 -23.89 4.83
N GLN A 583 -6.82 -23.07 4.89
CA GLN A 583 -8.23 -23.38 4.66
C GLN A 583 -8.79 -22.71 3.38
N VAL A 584 -8.17 -21.64 2.83
CA VAL A 584 -8.59 -21.02 1.57
C VAL A 584 -7.50 -20.56 0.54
N GLU A 585 -6.27 -21.12 0.45
CA GLU A 585 -5.12 -20.97 -0.53
C GLU A 585 -4.66 -22.13 -1.55
N ALA A 586 -4.00 -23.26 -1.23
CA ALA A 586 -3.32 -24.24 -2.16
C ALA A 586 -4.13 -25.21 -3.09
N LYS A 587 -4.16 -25.01 -4.43
CA LYS A 587 -4.96 -25.85 -5.39
C LYS A 587 -4.51 -26.23 -6.86
N ALA A 588 -3.50 -25.64 -7.56
CA ALA A 588 -3.01 -25.98 -8.94
C ALA A 588 -1.71 -25.25 -9.42
N LYS A 589 -0.82 -25.89 -10.24
CA LYS A 589 0.47 -25.33 -10.77
C LYS A 589 1.26 -26.08 -11.93
N ALA A 590 2.16 -25.34 -12.68
CA ALA A 590 3.37 -25.59 -13.61
C ALA A 590 3.34 -26.45 -14.95
N ALA A 591 4.01 -26.23 -16.15
CA ALA A 591 4.92 -25.20 -16.81
C ALA A 591 5.18 -25.34 -18.40
N LEU A 592 6.13 -24.60 -19.08
CA LEU A 592 6.31 -24.35 -20.60
C LEU A 592 7.74 -24.27 -21.29
N PRO A 593 7.90 -24.45 -22.66
CA PRO A 593 8.65 -23.57 -23.69
C PRO A 593 8.23 -23.74 -25.25
N GLN A 594 8.61 -23.09 -26.41
CA GLN A 594 9.18 -21.79 -27.00
C GLN A 594 9.06 -21.54 -28.63
N PRO A 595 7.97 -21.10 -29.37
CA PRO A 595 7.75 -21.90 -31.14
C PRO A 595 8.61 -21.08 -32.42
N ALA A 596 8.51 -19.72 -32.86
CA ALA A 596 8.88 -18.73 -34.01
C ALA A 596 8.15 -17.31 -34.53
N ALA A 597 7.11 -17.05 -35.43
CA ALA A 597 6.82 -15.72 -36.23
C ALA A 597 5.38 -15.27 -36.93
N GLN A 598 5.25 -14.16 -37.79
CA GLN A 598 4.10 -13.10 -37.95
C GLN A 598 3.46 -12.42 -39.31
N HIS A 599 2.71 -11.24 -39.23
CA HIS A 599 1.93 -10.36 -40.23
C HIS A 599 1.94 -8.78 -39.95
N VAL A 600 1.33 -7.86 -40.77
CA VAL A 600 1.48 -6.33 -40.77
C VAL A 600 0.20 -5.49 -41.18
N ILE A 601 0.04 -4.22 -40.71
CA ILE A 601 -1.08 -3.23 -40.92
C ILE A 601 -0.62 -1.89 -41.58
N GLY A 602 -1.52 -1.06 -42.18
CA GLY A 602 -1.18 0.14 -42.99
C GLY A 602 -1.87 1.52 -42.76
N GLY A 603 -2.86 1.73 -41.87
CA GLY A 603 -3.44 3.09 -41.69
C GLY A 603 -4.34 3.34 -40.46
N LYS A 604 -4.61 4.62 -40.07
CA LYS A 604 -5.37 4.95 -38.83
C LYS A 604 -6.79 4.37 -38.78
N ALA A 605 -7.52 4.39 -39.90
CA ALA A 605 -8.88 3.84 -39.96
C ALA A 605 -8.88 2.29 -39.86
N GLU A 606 -7.85 1.65 -40.40
CA GLU A 606 -7.62 0.21 -40.30
C GLU A 606 -7.21 -0.16 -38.86
N LEU A 607 -6.25 0.55 -38.27
CA LEU A 607 -5.88 0.45 -36.86
C LEU A 607 -7.08 0.59 -35.90
N ILE A 608 -8.06 1.46 -36.21
CA ILE A 608 -9.29 1.58 -35.40
C ILE A 608 -10.20 0.34 -35.52
N ASP A 609 -10.28 -0.31 -36.69
CA ASP A 609 -11.01 -1.59 -36.84
C ASP A 609 -10.24 -2.76 -36.20
N GLU A 610 -8.92 -2.80 -36.32
CA GLU A 610 -8.07 -3.81 -35.66
C GLU A 610 -8.06 -3.65 -34.13
N LEU A 611 -8.08 -2.43 -33.58
CA LEU A 611 -8.29 -2.20 -32.14
C LEU A 611 -9.70 -2.62 -31.69
N LYS A 612 -10.73 -2.41 -32.51
CA LYS A 612 -12.10 -2.89 -32.21
C LYS A 612 -12.20 -4.42 -32.29
N LYS A 613 -11.48 -5.06 -33.21
CA LYS A 613 -11.30 -6.51 -33.26
C LYS A 613 -10.53 -7.05 -32.06
N ALA A 614 -9.50 -6.36 -31.56
CA ALA A 614 -8.84 -6.71 -30.30
C ALA A 614 -9.81 -6.63 -29.11
N ILE A 615 -10.62 -5.57 -29.01
CA ILE A 615 -11.65 -5.46 -27.97
C ILE A 615 -12.70 -6.58 -28.06
N ASP A 616 -13.11 -6.97 -29.27
CA ASP A 616 -13.98 -8.13 -29.49
C ASP A 616 -13.29 -9.46 -29.12
N LEU A 617 -11.98 -9.56 -29.33
CA LEU A 617 -11.14 -10.72 -29.02
C LEU A 617 -11.05 -10.94 -27.51
N GLU A 618 -10.57 -9.95 -26.75
CA GLU A 618 -10.38 -10.09 -25.29
C GLU A 618 -11.73 -10.30 -24.59
N LEU A 619 -12.79 -9.61 -25.04
CA LEU A 619 -14.15 -9.83 -24.57
C LEU A 619 -14.60 -11.28 -24.82
N SER A 620 -14.35 -11.82 -26.01
CA SER A 620 -14.75 -13.19 -26.37
C SER A 620 -13.90 -14.24 -25.65
N LEU A 621 -12.62 -13.97 -25.36
CA LEU A 621 -11.74 -14.85 -24.58
C LEU A 621 -12.13 -14.85 -23.11
N MET A 622 -12.21 -13.68 -22.47
CA MET A 622 -12.70 -13.49 -21.10
C MET A 622 -13.99 -14.26 -20.85
N LEU A 623 -14.99 -14.11 -21.73
CA LEU A 623 -16.29 -14.75 -21.54
C LEU A 623 -16.23 -16.28 -21.66
N GLN A 624 -15.34 -16.82 -22.52
CA GLN A 624 -15.10 -18.27 -22.58
C GLN A 624 -14.37 -18.77 -21.34
N TYR A 625 -13.34 -18.05 -20.86
CA TYR A 625 -12.64 -18.36 -19.61
C TYR A 625 -13.60 -18.39 -18.42
N LEU A 626 -14.48 -17.38 -18.30
CA LEU A 626 -15.55 -17.36 -17.31
C LEU A 626 -16.52 -18.54 -17.47
N TYR A 627 -17.00 -18.83 -18.68
CA TYR A 627 -17.94 -19.94 -18.91
C TYR A 627 -17.33 -21.29 -18.49
N ALA A 628 -16.12 -21.60 -18.96
CA ALA A 628 -15.42 -22.82 -18.60
C ALA A 628 -15.18 -22.90 -17.09
N ALA A 629 -14.70 -21.82 -16.46
CA ALA A 629 -14.49 -21.77 -15.01
C ALA A 629 -15.78 -21.95 -14.19
N TYR A 630 -16.89 -21.34 -14.62
CA TYR A 630 -18.18 -21.50 -13.95
C TYR A 630 -18.76 -22.92 -14.09
N SER A 631 -18.42 -23.63 -15.18
CA SER A 631 -18.90 -24.99 -15.43
C SER A 631 -18.21 -26.03 -14.55
N ILE A 632 -16.95 -25.81 -14.15
CA ILE A 632 -16.31 -26.62 -13.11
C ILE A 632 -17.08 -26.38 -11.81
N PRO A 633 -17.53 -27.42 -11.08
CA PRO A 633 -18.22 -27.28 -9.80
C PRO A 633 -17.49 -26.36 -8.81
N ASN A 634 -18.23 -25.73 -7.91
CA ASN A 634 -17.59 -25.09 -6.76
C ASN A 634 -17.04 -26.15 -5.78
N TYR A 635 -16.15 -25.76 -4.85
CA TYR A 635 -15.50 -26.72 -3.95
C TYR A 635 -16.49 -27.55 -3.11
N ALA A 636 -17.59 -26.96 -2.63
CA ALA A 636 -18.58 -27.70 -1.83
C ALA A 636 -19.30 -28.77 -2.67
N GLN A 637 -19.54 -28.50 -3.96
CA GLN A 637 -20.08 -29.45 -4.92
C GLN A 637 -19.06 -30.56 -5.25
N GLY A 638 -17.80 -30.20 -5.52
CA GLY A 638 -16.72 -31.18 -5.74
C GLY A 638 -16.49 -32.09 -4.53
N ALA A 639 -16.48 -31.53 -3.31
CA ALA A 639 -16.41 -32.28 -2.06
C ALA A 639 -17.65 -33.19 -1.84
N ALA A 640 -18.83 -32.80 -2.34
CA ALA A 640 -19.99 -33.69 -2.36
C ALA A 640 -19.83 -34.84 -3.36
N LEU A 641 -19.17 -34.63 -4.50
CA LEU A 641 -18.82 -35.70 -5.45
C LEU A 641 -17.78 -36.67 -4.88
N VAL A 642 -16.80 -36.19 -4.10
CA VAL A 642 -15.87 -37.06 -3.35
C VAL A 642 -16.62 -37.86 -2.28
N ARG A 643 -17.47 -37.23 -1.45
CA ARG A 643 -18.30 -37.95 -0.47
C ARG A 643 -19.26 -38.97 -1.10
N ALA A 644 -19.69 -38.74 -2.35
CA ALA A 644 -20.51 -39.67 -3.11
C ALA A 644 -19.71 -40.77 -3.84
N GLY A 645 -18.39 -40.84 -3.65
CA GLY A 645 -17.52 -41.82 -4.32
C GLY A 645 -17.39 -41.62 -5.84
N ARG A 646 -17.71 -40.42 -6.34
CA ARG A 646 -17.69 -40.08 -7.78
C ARG A 646 -16.38 -39.40 -8.22
N TRP A 647 -15.71 -38.71 -7.31
CA TRP A 647 -14.40 -38.10 -7.51
C TRP A 647 -13.40 -38.60 -6.46
N LEU A 648 -12.12 -38.59 -6.78
CA LEU A 648 -11.01 -38.78 -5.85
C LEU A 648 -10.63 -37.45 -5.15
N PRO A 649 -9.97 -37.48 -3.99
CA PRO A 649 -9.44 -36.27 -3.34
C PRO A 649 -8.45 -35.50 -4.23
N ALA A 650 -7.63 -36.18 -5.05
CA ALA A 650 -6.68 -35.54 -5.97
C ALA A 650 -7.37 -34.95 -7.22
N GLU A 651 -8.48 -35.55 -7.68
CA GLU A 651 -9.33 -35.01 -8.74
C GLU A 651 -10.05 -33.73 -8.27
N LEU A 652 -10.56 -33.77 -7.03
CA LEU A 652 -10.98 -32.56 -6.33
C LEU A 652 -9.81 -31.57 -6.26
N GLU A 653 -8.59 -32.00 -5.89
CA GLU A 653 -7.37 -31.18 -5.87
C GLU A 653 -6.86 -30.68 -7.24
N LEU A 654 -7.52 -31.07 -8.33
CA LEU A 654 -7.23 -30.58 -9.67
C LEU A 654 -8.27 -29.56 -10.15
N ALA A 655 -9.55 -29.91 -10.09
CA ALA A 655 -10.63 -29.13 -10.69
C ALA A 655 -10.99 -27.88 -9.87
N CYS A 656 -11.62 -28.10 -8.71
CA CYS A 656 -11.88 -27.06 -7.72
C CYS A 656 -10.61 -26.77 -6.91
N GLY A 657 -9.75 -27.79 -6.77
CA GLY A 657 -8.67 -27.94 -5.82
C GLY A 657 -9.09 -28.53 -4.43
N GLY A 658 -8.15 -28.80 -3.50
CA GLY A 658 -8.42 -29.14 -2.09
C GLY A 658 -8.61 -27.91 -1.18
N GLU A 659 -9.69 -27.87 -0.38
CA GLU A 659 -10.15 -26.87 0.63
C GLU A 659 -9.77 -25.38 0.37
N ASP A 660 -8.48 -25.16 0.50
CA ASP A 660 -7.59 -24.03 0.33
C ASP A 660 -7.66 -23.31 -1.07
N ARG A 661 -8.55 -22.34 -1.42
CA ARG A 661 -8.72 -21.62 -2.77
C ARG A 661 -7.56 -20.84 -3.48
N ARG A 662 -6.97 -19.78 -2.91
CA ARG A 662 -6.29 -18.60 -3.52
C ARG A 662 -4.84 -18.67 -4.11
N ARG A 663 -4.04 -19.74 -3.99
CA ARG A 663 -2.54 -19.72 -3.96
C ARG A 663 -1.87 -19.91 -5.33
N ASN A 664 -2.62 -20.55 -6.21
CA ASN A 664 -2.26 -21.85 -6.84
C ASN A 664 -3.65 -22.37 -7.22
N SER A 665 -4.46 -21.64 -8.00
CA SER A 665 -5.83 -21.36 -7.50
C SER A 665 -6.94 -22.39 -7.84
N GLY A 666 -6.56 -23.64 -8.13
CA GLY A 666 -7.43 -24.65 -8.73
C GLY A 666 -7.64 -24.37 -10.20
N THR A 667 -8.02 -25.36 -11.00
CA THR A 667 -8.28 -25.13 -12.43
C THR A 667 -9.35 -24.06 -12.63
N ARG A 668 -10.42 -24.12 -11.82
CA ARG A 668 -11.46 -23.10 -11.76
C ARG A 668 -10.91 -21.71 -11.41
N GLY A 669 -10.02 -21.57 -10.42
CA GLY A 669 -9.51 -20.26 -10.02
C GLY A 669 -8.47 -19.70 -10.99
N ALA A 670 -7.60 -20.52 -11.55
CA ALA A 670 -6.64 -20.10 -12.58
C ALA A 670 -7.35 -19.48 -13.80
N LEU A 671 -8.45 -20.09 -14.24
CA LEU A 671 -9.30 -19.54 -15.33
C LEU A 671 -10.06 -18.26 -14.91
N LEU A 672 -10.44 -18.10 -13.63
CA LEU A 672 -11.07 -16.87 -13.13
C LEU A 672 -10.06 -15.72 -12.94
N GLU A 673 -8.81 -16.02 -12.62
CA GLU A 673 -7.72 -15.03 -12.56
C GLU A 673 -7.38 -14.53 -13.97
N ILE A 674 -7.15 -15.43 -14.92
CA ILE A 674 -6.90 -15.08 -16.33
C ILE A 674 -8.05 -14.24 -16.88
N ALA A 675 -9.30 -14.64 -16.65
CA ALA A 675 -10.47 -13.84 -17.04
C ALA A 675 -10.54 -12.44 -16.39
N HIS A 676 -9.86 -12.20 -15.27
CA HIS A 676 -9.75 -10.89 -14.62
C HIS A 676 -8.56 -10.09 -15.17
N GLU A 677 -7.50 -10.75 -15.62
CA GLU A 677 -6.40 -10.11 -16.37
C GLU A 677 -6.88 -9.69 -17.78
N GLU A 678 -7.72 -10.50 -18.46
CA GLU A 678 -8.38 -10.10 -19.71
C GLU A 678 -9.31 -8.87 -19.56
N MET A 679 -9.90 -8.65 -18.38
CA MET A 679 -10.66 -7.41 -18.11
C MET A 679 -9.76 -6.17 -18.16
N ILE A 680 -8.49 -6.31 -17.77
CA ILE A 680 -7.49 -5.24 -17.84
C ILE A 680 -7.05 -5.03 -19.30
N HIS A 681 -6.86 -6.10 -20.07
CA HIS A 681 -6.55 -6.02 -21.50
C HIS A 681 -7.66 -5.30 -22.28
N TYR A 682 -8.91 -5.75 -22.11
CA TYR A 682 -10.11 -5.13 -22.68
C TYR A 682 -10.21 -3.62 -22.36
N LEU A 683 -9.83 -3.19 -21.14
CA LEU A 683 -9.81 -1.79 -20.73
C LEU A 683 -8.62 -1.00 -21.32
N LEU A 684 -7.42 -1.59 -21.38
CA LEU A 684 -6.23 -0.94 -21.94
C LEU A 684 -6.36 -0.69 -23.45
N VAL A 685 -6.87 -1.67 -24.21
CA VAL A 685 -7.13 -1.49 -25.64
C VAL A 685 -8.24 -0.45 -25.87
N ASN A 686 -9.25 -0.39 -25.00
CA ASN A 686 -10.21 0.70 -24.98
C ASN A 686 -9.57 2.07 -24.67
N ASN A 687 -8.60 2.15 -23.74
CA ASN A 687 -7.84 3.38 -23.47
C ASN A 687 -7.04 3.84 -24.72
N VAL A 688 -6.40 2.92 -25.45
CA VAL A 688 -5.73 3.24 -26.73
C VAL A 688 -6.74 3.73 -27.78
N LEU A 689 -7.88 3.05 -27.92
CA LEU A 689 -8.96 3.45 -28.84
C LEU A 689 -9.50 4.86 -28.52
N MET A 690 -9.74 5.16 -27.24
CA MET A 690 -10.21 6.47 -26.78
C MET A 690 -9.16 7.59 -26.96
N ALA A 691 -7.88 7.28 -26.79
CA ALA A 691 -6.78 8.21 -27.06
C ALA A 691 -6.67 8.59 -28.55
N LEU A 692 -7.09 7.70 -29.46
CA LEU A 692 -7.21 8.00 -30.89
C LEU A 692 -8.42 8.89 -31.25
N GLY A 693 -9.33 9.16 -30.30
CA GLY A 693 -10.49 10.04 -30.46
C GLY A 693 -11.85 9.33 -30.61
N GLU A 694 -11.88 7.99 -30.52
CA GLU A 694 -13.10 7.19 -30.59
C GLU A 694 -13.81 7.10 -29.21
N PRO A 695 -15.11 6.79 -29.15
CA PRO A 695 -15.78 6.48 -27.88
C PRO A 695 -15.37 5.12 -27.33
N PHE A 696 -15.57 4.89 -26.03
CA PHE A 696 -15.48 3.56 -25.41
C PHE A 696 -16.34 2.55 -26.19
N TYR A 697 -15.75 1.42 -26.54
CA TYR A 697 -16.40 0.36 -27.30
C TYR A 697 -16.68 -0.85 -26.41
N SER A 698 -17.96 -1.13 -26.17
CA SER A 698 -18.44 -2.24 -25.33
C SER A 698 -18.08 -3.64 -25.84
N GLY A 699 -17.56 -3.75 -27.07
CA GLY A 699 -17.26 -5.01 -27.75
C GLY A 699 -18.49 -5.84 -28.17
N THR A 700 -18.22 -6.85 -28.97
CA THR A 700 -19.17 -7.81 -29.55
C THR A 700 -18.71 -9.23 -29.27
N PRO A 701 -19.39 -10.00 -28.41
CA PRO A 701 -19.08 -11.43 -28.21
C PRO A 701 -19.29 -12.23 -29.51
N VAL A 702 -18.20 -12.80 -30.05
CA VAL A 702 -18.22 -13.56 -31.31
C VAL A 702 -17.73 -14.99 -31.10
N LEU A 703 -18.44 -15.95 -31.72
CA LEU A 703 -18.23 -17.40 -31.56
C LEU A 703 -18.31 -18.12 -32.92
N GLY A 704 -17.91 -19.39 -32.96
CA GLY A 704 -18.08 -20.29 -34.09
C GLY A 704 -17.56 -19.74 -35.42
N GLN A 705 -18.37 -19.87 -36.48
CA GLN A 705 -18.04 -19.35 -37.81
C GLN A 705 -17.79 -17.83 -37.82
N GLN A 706 -18.48 -17.06 -36.98
CA GLN A 706 -18.36 -15.59 -36.90
C GLN A 706 -16.99 -15.18 -36.35
N ALA A 707 -16.50 -15.83 -35.29
CA ALA A 707 -15.16 -15.59 -34.75
C ALA A 707 -14.07 -16.00 -35.76
N ARG A 708 -14.23 -17.17 -36.42
CA ARG A 708 -13.31 -17.62 -37.47
C ARG A 708 -13.22 -16.63 -38.64
N GLN A 709 -14.33 -16.00 -39.02
CA GLN A 709 -14.37 -14.95 -40.04
C GLN A 709 -13.75 -13.62 -39.57
N ARG A 710 -13.93 -13.23 -38.29
CA ARG A 710 -13.46 -11.94 -37.78
C ARG A 710 -11.99 -11.91 -37.36
N PHE A 711 -11.47 -13.01 -36.81
CA PHE A 711 -10.07 -13.11 -36.34
C PHE A 711 -9.16 -13.89 -37.29
N GLY A 712 -9.72 -14.73 -38.18
CA GLY A 712 -8.92 -15.58 -39.07
C GLY A 712 -8.13 -16.70 -38.36
N LEU A 713 -8.43 -16.96 -37.09
CA LEU A 713 -7.84 -18.04 -36.30
C LEU A 713 -8.40 -19.40 -36.72
N ASP A 714 -7.60 -20.45 -36.54
CA ASP A 714 -7.94 -21.86 -36.80
C ASP A 714 -8.79 -22.49 -35.69
N THR A 715 -8.73 -21.92 -34.49
CA THR A 715 -9.22 -22.47 -33.23
C THR A 715 -10.65 -22.00 -32.95
N GLU A 716 -11.53 -22.91 -32.53
CA GLU A 716 -12.95 -22.61 -32.31
C GLU A 716 -13.17 -21.76 -31.04
N PHE A 717 -13.84 -20.62 -31.22
CA PHE A 717 -14.42 -19.83 -30.14
C PHE A 717 -15.79 -20.39 -29.78
N ALA A 718 -15.97 -20.93 -28.58
CA ALA A 718 -17.25 -21.46 -28.11
C ALA A 718 -17.35 -21.45 -26.58
N PHE A 719 -18.54 -21.11 -26.08
CA PHE A 719 -18.92 -21.25 -24.68
C PHE A 719 -19.16 -22.73 -24.40
N GLU A 720 -18.15 -23.43 -23.87
CA GLU A 720 -18.22 -24.86 -23.60
C GLU A 720 -17.86 -25.19 -22.15
N PRO A 721 -18.47 -26.24 -21.57
CA PRO A 721 -18.03 -26.79 -20.30
C PRO A 721 -16.55 -27.16 -20.37
N PHE A 722 -15.82 -26.94 -19.27
CA PHE A 722 -14.40 -27.26 -19.19
C PHE A 722 -14.15 -28.74 -19.50
N SER A 723 -13.11 -28.99 -20.30
CA SER A 723 -12.55 -30.29 -20.62
C SER A 723 -11.09 -30.12 -21.02
N GLU A 724 -10.32 -31.21 -21.10
CA GLU A 724 -8.94 -31.15 -21.65
C GLU A 724 -8.92 -30.57 -23.08
N HIS A 725 -9.98 -30.79 -23.87
CA HIS A 725 -10.12 -30.19 -25.20
C HIS A 725 -10.28 -28.67 -25.16
N VAL A 726 -11.18 -28.14 -24.32
CA VAL A 726 -11.39 -26.69 -24.18
C VAL A 726 -10.12 -26.02 -23.62
N LEU A 727 -9.44 -26.67 -22.67
CA LEU A 727 -8.16 -26.21 -22.15
C LEU A 727 -7.06 -26.19 -23.22
N ALA A 728 -7.01 -27.18 -24.11
CA ALA A 728 -6.08 -27.18 -25.24
C ALA A 728 -6.35 -26.02 -26.21
N ARG A 729 -7.61 -25.62 -26.42
CA ARG A 729 -7.95 -24.41 -27.20
C ARG A 729 -7.49 -23.12 -26.50
N PHE A 730 -7.66 -23.03 -25.19
CA PHE A 730 -7.14 -21.90 -24.40
C PHE A 730 -5.61 -21.80 -24.47
N VAL A 731 -4.87 -22.90 -24.28
CA VAL A 731 -3.41 -22.96 -24.49
C VAL A 731 -3.02 -22.54 -25.91
N ARG A 732 -3.87 -22.83 -26.92
CA ARG A 732 -3.67 -22.47 -28.33
C ARG A 732 -4.02 -21.02 -28.68
N PHE A 733 -4.85 -20.35 -27.87
CA PHE A 733 -5.12 -18.90 -27.98
C PHE A 733 -3.93 -18.09 -27.48
N GLU A 734 -3.50 -18.30 -26.23
CA GLU A 734 -2.35 -17.63 -25.59
C GLU A 734 -0.97 -18.04 -26.15
N TRP A 735 -0.96 -18.72 -27.30
CA TRP A 735 0.23 -19.34 -27.88
C TRP A 735 1.19 -18.25 -28.41
N PRO A 736 2.36 -18.02 -27.76
CA PRO A 736 3.17 -16.81 -27.96
C PRO A 736 3.71 -16.66 -29.37
N ASP A 737 4.04 -15.44 -29.79
CA ASP A 737 4.64 -15.23 -31.12
C ASP A 737 5.97 -15.94 -31.28
N TYR A 738 6.78 -15.85 -30.24
CA TYR A 738 8.05 -16.53 -30.20
C TYR A 738 7.90 -18.05 -30.15
N ILE A 739 6.66 -18.69 -30.27
CA ILE A 739 6.38 -20.11 -30.80
C ILE A 739 5.61 -19.84 -32.32
N PRO A 740 5.90 -20.37 -33.60
CA PRO A 740 5.32 -19.92 -34.89
C PRO A 740 4.11 -20.81 -35.31
N THR A 741 3.11 -20.92 -34.43
CA THR A 741 2.05 -21.95 -34.51
C THR A 741 1.58 -22.32 -35.93
N PRO A 742 1.14 -23.57 -36.23
CA PRO A 742 0.58 -23.87 -37.55
C PRO A 742 -0.70 -23.05 -37.84
N GLY A 743 -0.55 -21.87 -38.44
CA GLY A 743 -1.62 -20.89 -38.61
C GLY A 743 -1.28 -19.53 -37.96
N LYS A 744 -2.31 -18.77 -37.55
CA LYS A 744 -2.16 -17.51 -36.81
C LYS A 744 -2.29 -17.74 -35.30
N SER A 745 -1.72 -16.84 -34.49
CA SER A 745 -1.96 -16.71 -33.04
C SER A 745 -2.45 -15.30 -32.71
N ILE A 746 -2.88 -15.09 -31.46
CA ILE A 746 -3.24 -13.76 -30.93
C ILE A 746 -2.04 -12.81 -31.02
N ALA A 747 -0.82 -13.32 -30.80
CA ALA A 747 0.41 -12.55 -30.88
C ALA A 747 0.61 -11.86 -32.25
N THR A 748 0.34 -12.59 -33.34
CA THR A 748 0.39 -12.05 -34.71
C THR A 748 -0.60 -10.92 -34.97
N PHE A 749 -1.61 -10.77 -34.10
CA PHE A 749 -2.60 -9.70 -34.13
C PHE A 749 -2.04 -8.44 -33.46
N TYR A 750 -1.53 -8.57 -32.24
CA TYR A 750 -1.03 -7.43 -31.46
C TYR A 750 0.26 -6.81 -32.02
N THR A 751 1.20 -7.58 -32.56
CA THR A 751 2.43 -6.97 -33.08
C THR A 751 2.19 -6.11 -34.33
N ALA A 752 1.20 -6.47 -35.16
CA ALA A 752 0.79 -5.61 -36.27
C ALA A 752 0.16 -4.29 -35.76
N ILE A 753 -0.66 -4.34 -34.71
CA ILE A 753 -1.23 -3.15 -34.04
C ILE A 753 -0.11 -2.29 -33.42
N ARG A 754 0.85 -2.92 -32.73
CA ARG A 754 2.03 -2.28 -32.15
C ARG A 754 2.86 -1.54 -33.21
N GLN A 755 3.14 -2.19 -34.34
CA GLN A 755 3.88 -1.60 -35.44
C GLN A 755 3.13 -0.38 -36.01
N ALA A 756 1.82 -0.50 -36.23
CA ALA A 756 1.00 0.61 -36.72
C ALA A 756 0.97 1.81 -35.75
N VAL A 757 0.94 1.59 -34.43
CA VAL A 757 1.02 2.69 -33.44
C VAL A 757 2.40 3.37 -33.43
N ALA A 758 3.47 2.62 -33.62
CA ALA A 758 4.83 3.15 -33.71
C ALA A 758 5.06 3.97 -35.00
N GLU A 759 4.61 3.44 -36.15
CA GLU A 759 4.97 3.97 -37.47
C GLU A 759 4.01 5.04 -38.00
N LEU A 760 2.70 4.92 -37.76
CA LEU A 760 1.72 5.84 -38.36
C LEU A 760 1.84 7.27 -37.79
N PRO A 761 2.01 8.30 -38.63
CA PRO A 761 2.09 9.69 -38.18
C PRO A 761 0.70 10.26 -37.82
N GLY A 762 0.67 11.23 -36.89
CA GLY A 762 -0.55 12.01 -36.59
C GLY A 762 -1.68 11.22 -35.91
N LEU A 763 -1.38 10.11 -35.24
CA LEU A 763 -2.39 9.31 -34.53
C LEU A 763 -3.07 10.07 -33.38
N PHE A 764 -2.30 10.85 -32.62
CA PHE A 764 -2.70 11.56 -31.40
C PHE A 764 -2.66 13.08 -31.61
N GLU A 765 -3.58 13.81 -30.97
CA GLU A 765 -3.69 15.26 -31.09
C GLU A 765 -2.80 15.99 -30.08
N SER A 766 -1.92 16.88 -30.55
CA SER A 766 -1.03 17.68 -29.71
C SER A 766 -1.80 18.52 -28.68
N GLY A 767 -1.75 18.11 -27.41
CA GLY A 767 -2.48 18.78 -26.32
C GLY A 767 -3.95 18.33 -26.16
N GLY A 768 -4.36 17.20 -26.74
CA GLY A 768 -5.74 16.72 -26.79
C GLY A 768 -6.44 16.39 -25.45
N GLY A 769 -5.75 16.48 -24.32
CA GLY A 769 -6.26 16.21 -22.96
C GLY A 769 -6.33 14.73 -22.58
N LYS A 770 -6.57 14.44 -21.29
CA LYS A 770 -6.89 13.06 -20.84
C LYS A 770 -8.24 12.65 -21.45
N ARG A 771 -8.27 11.53 -22.18
CA ARG A 771 -9.51 10.97 -22.78
C ARG A 771 -9.86 9.58 -22.24
N GLY A 772 -8.87 8.79 -21.83
CA GLY A 772 -9.02 7.58 -21.03
C GLY A 772 -8.97 7.86 -19.52
N GLY A 773 -9.36 6.88 -18.70
CA GLY A 773 -9.34 6.98 -17.22
C GLY A 773 -8.02 6.53 -16.58
N GLU A 774 -7.74 7.00 -15.35
CA GLU A 774 -6.54 6.60 -14.58
C GLU A 774 -6.73 5.19 -13.97
N HIS A 775 -5.83 4.25 -14.30
CA HIS A 775 -5.89 2.84 -13.87
C HIS A 775 -4.76 2.53 -12.87
N HIS A 776 -5.01 2.70 -11.56
CA HIS A 776 -4.05 2.38 -10.49
C HIS A 776 -3.89 0.85 -10.27
N LEU A 777 -3.34 0.10 -11.25
CA LEU A 777 -3.19 -1.36 -11.17
C LEU A 777 -1.90 -1.88 -11.83
N PHE A 778 -1.04 -2.48 -11.01
CA PHE A 778 0.01 -3.44 -11.36
C PHE A 778 1.13 -3.04 -12.35
N LEU A 779 2.18 -2.36 -11.88
CA LEU A 779 3.42 -2.15 -12.65
C LEU A 779 4.51 -3.13 -12.20
N LYS A 780 5.27 -3.71 -13.15
CA LYS A 780 6.42 -4.57 -12.82
C LYS A 780 7.44 -3.82 -11.96
N GLU A 781 8.11 -4.54 -11.06
CA GLU A 781 8.96 -4.01 -9.99
C GLU A 781 9.96 -2.94 -10.45
N LEU A 782 10.86 -3.26 -11.39
CA LEU A 782 11.85 -2.32 -11.91
C LEU A 782 11.21 -1.06 -12.53
N THR A 783 10.09 -1.22 -13.26
CA THR A 783 9.31 -0.11 -13.81
C THR A 783 8.70 0.74 -12.69
N ASN A 784 8.22 0.12 -11.62
CA ASN A 784 7.70 0.82 -10.45
C ASN A 784 8.81 1.54 -9.66
N HIS A 785 10.03 0.99 -9.55
CA HIS A 785 11.16 1.68 -8.91
C HIS A 785 11.58 2.93 -9.69
N ALA A 786 11.57 2.88 -11.03
CA ALA A 786 11.87 4.02 -11.89
C ALA A 786 10.72 5.05 -11.96
N TYR A 787 9.46 4.60 -11.95
CA TYR A 787 8.25 5.40 -12.16
C TYR A 787 7.14 5.14 -11.12
N PRO A 788 7.38 5.34 -9.80
CA PRO A 788 6.44 4.97 -8.72
C PRO A 788 5.13 5.77 -8.69
N GLY A 789 4.96 6.74 -9.60
CA GLY A 789 3.76 7.57 -9.74
C GLY A 789 2.93 7.35 -11.02
N TYR A 790 3.30 6.40 -11.89
CA TYR A 790 2.63 6.15 -13.17
C TYR A 790 1.30 5.38 -13.02
N GLN A 791 0.36 5.58 -13.95
CA GLN A 791 -1.08 5.26 -13.73
C GLN A 791 -1.81 4.63 -14.93
N LEU A 792 -1.08 4.02 -15.88
CA LEU A 792 -1.63 3.36 -17.08
C LEU A 792 -2.62 4.23 -17.89
N GLU A 793 -2.36 5.53 -17.92
CA GLU A 793 -3.07 6.48 -18.78
C GLU A 793 -2.48 6.44 -20.19
N VAL A 794 -3.34 6.47 -21.21
CA VAL A 794 -2.91 6.61 -22.61
C VAL A 794 -3.32 7.99 -23.13
N SER A 795 -2.33 8.78 -23.54
CA SER A 795 -2.51 10.14 -24.07
C SER A 795 -1.66 10.45 -25.31
N ASP A 796 -0.69 9.60 -25.62
CA ASP A 796 0.35 9.79 -26.63
C ASP A 796 0.83 8.42 -27.17
N ARG A 797 1.79 8.45 -28.10
CA ARG A 797 2.34 7.22 -28.70
C ARG A 797 3.05 6.34 -27.68
N ASP A 798 3.82 6.91 -26.76
CA ASP A 798 4.72 6.15 -25.90
C ASP A 798 3.92 5.41 -24.82
N SER A 799 2.91 6.08 -24.25
CA SER A 799 1.90 5.44 -23.39
C SER A 799 1.04 4.40 -24.13
N ALA A 800 0.70 4.62 -25.40
CA ALA A 800 -0.04 3.65 -26.20
C ALA A 800 0.79 2.39 -26.54
N LEU A 801 2.08 2.55 -26.86
CA LEU A 801 3.00 1.42 -27.07
C LEU A 801 3.20 0.64 -25.78
N PHE A 802 3.40 1.32 -24.64
CA PHE A 802 3.48 0.67 -23.34
C PHE A 802 2.21 -0.14 -23.01
N ALA A 803 1.02 0.40 -23.32
CA ALA A 803 -0.24 -0.30 -23.08
C ALA A 803 -0.40 -1.57 -23.94
N ILE A 804 0.09 -1.56 -25.19
CA ILE A 804 0.07 -2.74 -26.08
C ILE A 804 1.10 -3.78 -25.63
N ASP A 805 2.30 -3.35 -25.26
CA ASP A 805 3.36 -4.23 -24.77
C ASP A 805 2.96 -4.89 -23.44
N PHE A 806 2.28 -4.17 -22.55
CA PHE A 806 1.76 -4.74 -21.30
C PHE A 806 0.78 -5.91 -21.54
N VAL A 807 -0.09 -5.81 -22.56
CA VAL A 807 -1.09 -6.84 -22.88
C VAL A 807 -0.42 -8.10 -23.40
N THR A 808 0.47 -7.98 -24.39
CA THR A 808 1.20 -9.14 -24.94
C THR A 808 2.11 -9.79 -23.89
N GLU A 809 2.79 -9.00 -23.06
CA GLU A 809 3.63 -9.51 -21.98
C GLU A 809 2.87 -10.32 -20.91
N GLN A 810 1.56 -10.09 -20.71
CA GLN A 810 0.74 -10.88 -19.77
C GLN A 810 0.16 -12.15 -20.38
N GLY A 811 -0.39 -12.09 -21.60
CA GLY A 811 -0.87 -13.29 -22.30
C GLY A 811 0.27 -14.28 -22.58
N GLU A 812 1.34 -13.78 -23.19
CA GLU A 812 2.39 -14.59 -23.82
C GLU A 812 3.67 -14.71 -22.96
N GLY A 813 4.04 -13.67 -22.24
CA GLY A 813 5.37 -13.49 -21.64
C GLY A 813 6.41 -12.95 -22.64
N VAL A 814 7.56 -12.48 -22.15
CA VAL A 814 8.53 -11.71 -22.97
C VAL A 814 9.52 -12.60 -23.74
N ALA A 815 10.03 -13.63 -23.08
CA ALA A 815 10.97 -14.63 -23.60
C ALA A 815 11.07 -15.78 -22.57
N VAL A 816 11.49 -16.97 -22.98
CA VAL A 816 11.58 -18.14 -22.07
C VAL A 816 12.60 -17.95 -20.94
N ASP A 817 13.72 -17.31 -21.25
CA ASP A 817 14.77 -17.00 -20.26
C ASP A 817 14.43 -15.76 -19.40
N SER A 818 13.27 -15.15 -19.61
CA SER A 818 12.81 -14.02 -18.79
C SER A 818 12.20 -14.52 -17.47
N PRO A 819 12.52 -13.89 -16.32
CA PRO A 819 11.82 -14.13 -15.05
C PRO A 819 10.30 -13.97 -15.12
N HIS A 820 9.80 -13.23 -16.12
CA HIS A 820 8.37 -12.97 -16.33
C HIS A 820 7.60 -14.13 -17.00
N PHE A 821 8.30 -15.09 -17.62
CA PHE A 821 7.67 -16.19 -18.35
C PHE A 821 6.80 -17.10 -17.48
N ALA A 822 7.15 -17.29 -16.21
CA ALA A 822 6.41 -18.15 -15.28
C ALA A 822 5.02 -17.62 -14.90
N SER A 823 4.73 -16.34 -15.18
CA SER A 823 3.46 -15.69 -14.81
C SER A 823 2.46 -15.50 -15.95
N SER A 824 2.82 -15.79 -17.21
CA SER A 824 1.94 -15.53 -18.35
C SER A 824 0.69 -16.43 -18.38
N HIS A 825 -0.36 -15.99 -19.08
CA HIS A 825 -1.60 -16.77 -19.25
C HIS A 825 -1.29 -18.12 -19.89
N PHE A 826 -0.45 -18.11 -20.94
CA PHE A 826 0.10 -19.31 -21.57
C PHE A 826 0.74 -20.27 -20.56
N HIS A 827 1.54 -19.74 -19.63
CA HIS A 827 2.22 -20.57 -18.62
C HIS A 827 1.25 -21.20 -17.65
N ARG A 828 0.26 -20.43 -17.20
CA ARG A 828 -0.76 -20.88 -16.23
C ARG A 828 -1.77 -21.84 -16.87
N LEU A 829 -2.06 -21.72 -18.16
CA LEU A 829 -2.94 -22.66 -18.88
C LEU A 829 -2.26 -23.99 -19.18
N ARG A 830 -1.04 -24.01 -19.74
CA ARG A 830 -0.36 -25.31 -19.95
C ARG A 830 0.08 -25.94 -18.63
N ALA A 831 0.22 -25.14 -17.58
CA ALA A 831 0.37 -25.63 -16.22
C ALA A 831 -0.84 -26.43 -15.73
N VAL A 832 -2.05 -25.95 -15.98
CA VAL A 832 -3.26 -26.75 -15.73
C VAL A 832 -3.23 -28.01 -16.60
N ALA A 833 -2.91 -27.89 -17.90
CA ALA A 833 -2.97 -29.02 -18.84
C ALA A 833 -2.02 -30.17 -18.44
N GLY A 834 -0.79 -29.83 -18.02
CA GLY A 834 0.19 -30.81 -17.54
C GLY A 834 -0.25 -31.61 -16.32
N ARG A 835 -1.16 -31.07 -15.48
CA ARG A 835 -1.75 -31.83 -14.36
C ARG A 835 -2.84 -32.81 -14.81
N PHE A 836 -3.70 -32.43 -15.76
CA PHE A 836 -4.76 -33.31 -16.27
C PHE A 836 -4.19 -34.50 -17.05
N SER A 837 -3.28 -34.24 -17.98
CA SER A 837 -2.66 -35.32 -18.77
C SER A 837 -1.67 -36.19 -17.97
N ALA A 838 -1.48 -35.90 -16.67
CA ALA A 838 -0.76 -36.73 -15.71
C ALA A 838 -1.69 -37.58 -14.81
N CYS A 839 -3.01 -37.52 -15.00
CA CYS A 839 -3.96 -38.40 -14.31
C CYS A 839 -3.97 -39.81 -14.94
N ASP A 840 -3.97 -40.86 -14.11
CA ASP A 840 -4.04 -42.27 -14.56
C ASP A 840 -5.31 -42.62 -15.36
N LYS A 841 -6.32 -41.74 -15.32
CA LYS A 841 -7.62 -41.87 -16.00
C LYS A 841 -8.08 -40.47 -16.47
N PRO A 842 -8.77 -40.36 -17.61
CA PRO A 842 -9.37 -39.10 -18.05
C PRO A 842 -10.35 -38.56 -16.99
N PHE A 843 -10.13 -37.32 -16.57
CA PHE A 843 -10.92 -36.67 -15.53
C PHE A 843 -11.64 -35.44 -16.10
N GLU A 844 -12.95 -35.56 -16.29
CA GLU A 844 -13.82 -34.51 -16.80
C GLU A 844 -14.62 -33.89 -15.63
N PRO A 845 -14.21 -32.72 -15.10
CA PRO A 845 -14.81 -32.18 -13.89
C PRO A 845 -16.07 -31.36 -14.12
N ALA A 846 -16.36 -30.93 -15.36
CA ALA A 846 -17.41 -29.94 -15.58
C ALA A 846 -18.83 -30.50 -15.34
N LEU A 847 -19.69 -29.62 -14.83
CA LEU A 847 -21.14 -29.81 -14.84
C LEU A 847 -21.62 -29.97 -16.30
N PRO A 848 -22.63 -30.80 -16.58
CA PRO A 848 -23.06 -31.14 -17.94
C PRO A 848 -23.89 -30.02 -18.59
N ALA A 849 -23.40 -28.79 -18.59
CA ALA A 849 -24.03 -27.66 -19.25
C ALA A 849 -24.01 -27.80 -20.79
N LEU A 850 -24.75 -26.93 -21.47
CA LEU A 850 -24.86 -26.91 -22.93
C LEU A 850 -23.75 -26.08 -23.59
N LYS A 851 -23.26 -26.51 -24.75
CA LYS A 851 -22.43 -25.68 -25.64
C LYS A 851 -23.26 -24.51 -26.17
N ASN A 852 -22.72 -23.29 -26.09
CA ASN A 852 -23.31 -22.06 -26.64
C ASN A 852 -24.81 -21.88 -26.28
N PRO A 853 -25.18 -21.79 -24.99
CA PRO A 853 -26.59 -21.74 -24.58
C PRO A 853 -27.24 -20.40 -24.95
N VAL A 854 -28.46 -20.45 -25.48
CA VAL A 854 -29.21 -19.27 -25.95
C VAL A 854 -30.70 -19.35 -25.60
N LEU A 855 -31.35 -18.20 -25.53
CA LEU A 855 -32.81 -18.10 -25.39
C LEU A 855 -33.52 -18.39 -26.72
N GLU A 856 -33.05 -17.81 -27.82
CA GLU A 856 -33.69 -17.93 -29.13
C GLU A 856 -32.74 -18.60 -30.13
N ALA A 857 -33.30 -19.23 -31.17
CA ALA A 857 -32.52 -20.10 -32.08
C ALA A 857 -31.45 -19.33 -32.87
N ARG A 858 -30.19 -19.71 -32.68
CA ARG A 858 -28.99 -19.18 -33.38
C ARG A 858 -28.17 -20.36 -33.91
N ALA A 859 -27.46 -20.15 -35.03
CA ALA A 859 -26.54 -21.14 -35.57
C ALA A 859 -25.45 -21.51 -34.54
N ASP A 860 -25.02 -22.78 -34.55
CA ASP A 860 -24.02 -23.35 -33.62
C ASP A 860 -24.34 -23.20 -32.11
N CYS A 861 -25.60 -22.90 -31.75
CA CYS A 861 -26.05 -22.62 -30.38
C CYS A 861 -27.14 -23.59 -29.89
N SER A 862 -27.18 -23.85 -28.58
CA SER A 862 -28.16 -24.73 -27.95
C SER A 862 -29.29 -23.93 -27.29
N VAL A 863 -30.53 -24.12 -27.73
CA VAL A 863 -31.69 -23.42 -27.15
C VAL A 863 -32.07 -24.04 -25.80
N VAL A 864 -32.10 -23.22 -24.75
CA VAL A 864 -32.60 -23.62 -23.42
C VAL A 864 -34.13 -23.52 -23.41
N THR A 865 -34.82 -24.62 -23.09
CA THR A 865 -36.28 -24.71 -23.09
C THR A 865 -36.93 -24.75 -21.71
N ASP A 866 -36.17 -25.01 -20.64
CA ASP A 866 -36.69 -24.98 -19.27
C ASP A 866 -37.21 -23.59 -18.86
N PRO A 867 -38.45 -23.45 -18.35
CA PRO A 867 -39.03 -22.15 -18.02
C PRO A 867 -38.28 -21.37 -16.93
N LYS A 868 -37.77 -22.04 -15.89
CA LYS A 868 -37.07 -21.38 -14.77
C LYS A 868 -35.69 -20.91 -15.21
N ALA A 869 -34.93 -21.75 -15.93
CA ALA A 869 -33.65 -21.37 -16.50
C ALA A 869 -33.79 -20.21 -17.51
N ARG A 870 -34.77 -20.26 -18.42
CA ARG A 870 -35.04 -19.17 -19.38
C ARG A 870 -35.33 -17.83 -18.68
N ALA A 871 -36.08 -17.85 -17.57
CA ALA A 871 -36.35 -16.63 -16.80
C ALA A 871 -35.06 -16.04 -16.19
N LEU A 872 -34.21 -16.89 -15.60
CA LEU A 872 -32.95 -16.46 -14.99
C LEU A 872 -31.90 -16.01 -16.04
N MET A 873 -31.89 -16.62 -17.23
CA MET A 873 -31.09 -16.17 -18.39
C MET A 873 -31.49 -14.78 -18.89
N ARG A 874 -32.79 -14.42 -18.88
CA ARG A 874 -33.27 -13.08 -19.25
C ARG A 874 -32.79 -12.02 -18.26
N LEU A 875 -32.84 -12.31 -16.97
CA LEU A 875 -32.29 -11.41 -15.95
C LEU A 875 -30.77 -11.26 -16.12
N TYR A 876 -30.04 -12.35 -16.38
CA TYR A 876 -28.60 -12.31 -16.67
C TYR A 876 -28.27 -11.39 -17.85
N GLN A 877 -28.97 -11.51 -18.99
CA GLN A 877 -28.76 -10.61 -20.14
C GLN A 877 -29.00 -9.14 -19.77
N GLY A 878 -30.07 -8.85 -19.02
CA GLY A 878 -30.39 -7.49 -18.57
C GLY A 878 -29.33 -6.89 -17.63
N CYS A 879 -28.83 -7.68 -16.69
CA CYS A 879 -27.72 -7.30 -15.81
C CYS A 879 -26.40 -7.14 -16.58
N TYR A 880 -26.14 -7.99 -17.58
CA TYR A 880 -24.94 -7.91 -18.43
C TYR A 880 -24.94 -6.60 -19.23
N GLU A 881 -26.04 -6.29 -19.91
CA GLU A 881 -26.16 -5.05 -20.66
C GLU A 881 -26.08 -3.81 -19.74
N LEU A 882 -26.60 -3.90 -18.51
CA LEU A 882 -26.47 -2.84 -17.50
C LEU A 882 -25.00 -2.59 -17.09
N THR A 883 -24.18 -3.64 -16.91
CA THR A 883 -22.74 -3.51 -16.61
C THR A 883 -22.02 -2.65 -17.66
N PHE A 884 -22.16 -3.00 -18.94
CA PHE A 884 -21.47 -2.27 -20.01
C PHE A 884 -22.02 -0.86 -20.21
N LEU A 885 -23.31 -0.62 -19.96
CA LEU A 885 -23.88 0.73 -20.01
C LEU A 885 -23.38 1.63 -18.87
N LEU A 886 -23.14 1.08 -17.67
CA LEU A 886 -22.50 1.81 -16.57
C LEU A 886 -21.05 2.21 -16.91
N MET A 887 -20.28 1.28 -17.49
CA MET A 887 -18.90 1.54 -17.93
C MET A 887 -18.86 2.57 -19.08
N ALA A 888 -19.68 2.38 -20.11
CA ALA A 888 -19.73 3.28 -21.24
C ALA A 888 -20.26 4.69 -20.86
N HIS A 889 -21.23 4.79 -19.95
CA HIS A 889 -21.69 6.08 -19.40
C HIS A 889 -20.65 6.75 -18.50
N HIS A 890 -19.77 5.98 -17.84
CA HIS A 890 -18.64 6.54 -17.13
C HIS A 890 -17.61 7.17 -18.09
N PHE A 891 -17.15 6.43 -19.10
CA PHE A 891 -16.15 6.91 -20.04
C PHE A 891 -16.65 8.04 -20.97
N ALA A 892 -17.94 8.06 -21.30
CA ALA A 892 -18.58 9.15 -22.05
C ALA A 892 -18.48 10.54 -21.39
N GLN A 893 -18.06 10.62 -20.12
CA GLN A 893 -17.93 11.86 -19.36
C GLN A 893 -16.51 12.44 -19.30
N GLN A 894 -15.54 11.85 -20.02
CA GLN A 894 -14.12 12.23 -19.98
C GLN A 894 -13.57 12.29 -18.52
N PRO A 895 -13.61 11.17 -17.78
CA PRO A 895 -13.29 11.16 -16.35
C PRO A 895 -11.80 11.47 -16.09
N LEU A 896 -11.54 12.65 -15.53
CA LEU A 896 -10.19 13.16 -15.23
C LEU A 896 -9.55 12.57 -13.94
N GLY A 897 -10.06 11.44 -13.44
CA GLY A 897 -9.68 10.91 -12.13
C GLY A 897 -9.94 9.42 -11.98
N SER A 898 -9.10 8.79 -11.14
CA SER A 898 -9.02 7.37 -10.81
C SER A 898 -10.36 6.62 -10.78
N LEU A 899 -10.42 5.52 -11.54
CA LEU A 899 -11.58 4.63 -11.65
C LEU A 899 -12.18 4.21 -10.30
N ARG A 900 -11.35 4.02 -9.27
CA ARG A 900 -11.81 3.61 -7.91
C ARG A 900 -12.71 4.64 -7.23
N ARG A 901 -12.63 5.91 -7.63
CA ARG A 901 -13.52 6.98 -7.15
C ARG A 901 -14.83 7.04 -7.93
N SER A 902 -14.91 6.46 -9.13
CA SER A 902 -16.12 6.50 -9.96
C SER A 902 -17.23 5.62 -9.39
N ARG A 903 -18.34 6.23 -8.97
CA ARG A 903 -19.52 5.49 -8.48
C ARG A 903 -20.13 4.59 -9.57
N LEU A 904 -20.08 5.01 -10.84
CA LEU A 904 -20.56 4.21 -11.97
C LEU A 904 -19.68 2.97 -12.24
N MET A 905 -18.35 3.11 -12.11
CA MET A 905 -17.43 1.99 -12.28
C MET A 905 -17.54 1.00 -11.11
N ASN A 906 -17.62 1.51 -9.87
CA ASN A 906 -17.86 0.67 -8.69
C ASN A 906 -19.20 -0.09 -8.82
N ALA A 907 -20.27 0.57 -9.27
CA ALA A 907 -21.56 -0.09 -9.55
C ALA A 907 -21.46 -1.20 -10.62
N SER A 908 -20.67 -1.02 -11.68
CA SER A 908 -20.46 -2.09 -12.66
C SER A 908 -19.71 -3.30 -12.08
N ILE A 909 -18.74 -3.07 -11.20
CA ILE A 909 -17.98 -4.12 -10.49
C ILE A 909 -18.88 -4.88 -9.50
N ASP A 910 -19.71 -4.14 -8.75
CA ASP A 910 -20.70 -4.71 -7.82
C ASP A 910 -21.75 -5.55 -8.56
N ILE A 911 -22.21 -5.13 -9.74
CA ILE A 911 -23.13 -5.91 -10.59
C ILE A 911 -22.45 -7.16 -11.17
N MET A 912 -21.20 -7.07 -11.62
CA MET A 912 -20.44 -8.23 -12.10
C MET A 912 -20.26 -9.29 -11.00
N THR A 913 -19.94 -8.85 -9.78
CA THR A 913 -19.62 -9.75 -8.65
C THR A 913 -20.84 -10.21 -7.86
N GLY A 914 -21.86 -9.36 -7.71
CA GLY A 914 -23.08 -9.61 -6.93
C GLY A 914 -24.28 -10.10 -7.73
N LEU A 915 -24.35 -9.86 -9.05
CA LEU A 915 -25.42 -10.36 -9.91
C LEU A 915 -24.91 -11.41 -10.92
N LEU A 916 -23.98 -11.05 -11.82
CA LEU A 916 -23.61 -11.95 -12.92
C LEU A 916 -22.93 -13.24 -12.44
N ARG A 917 -22.01 -13.14 -11.47
CA ARG A 917 -21.33 -14.30 -10.86
C ARG A 917 -22.30 -15.32 -10.22
N PRO A 918 -23.22 -14.96 -9.30
CA PRO A 918 -24.18 -15.92 -8.74
C PRO A 918 -25.21 -16.41 -9.76
N LEU A 919 -25.66 -15.57 -10.70
CA LEU A 919 -26.57 -15.99 -11.78
C LEU A 919 -25.91 -17.05 -12.69
N SER A 920 -24.63 -16.88 -13.06
CA SER A 920 -23.86 -17.91 -13.77
C SER A 920 -23.77 -19.22 -12.97
N ALA A 921 -23.47 -19.15 -11.67
CA ALA A 921 -23.35 -20.32 -10.82
C ALA A 921 -24.69 -21.08 -10.65
N ALA A 922 -25.81 -20.35 -10.57
CA ALA A 922 -27.15 -20.94 -10.54
C ALA A 922 -27.48 -21.62 -11.87
N LEU A 923 -27.33 -20.92 -13.00
CA LEU A 923 -27.65 -21.44 -14.34
C LEU A 923 -26.84 -22.69 -14.72
N MET A 924 -25.59 -22.81 -14.27
CA MET A 924 -24.78 -24.03 -14.44
C MET A 924 -25.34 -25.27 -13.71
N ASN A 925 -26.34 -25.12 -12.86
CA ASN A 925 -26.98 -26.18 -12.07
C ASN A 925 -28.49 -26.33 -12.33
N MET A 926 -29.10 -25.44 -13.13
CA MET A 926 -30.50 -25.55 -13.55
C MET A 926 -30.63 -26.46 -14.77
N PRO A 927 -31.71 -27.26 -14.90
CA PRO A 927 -31.96 -28.05 -16.10
C PRO A 927 -32.10 -27.14 -17.33
N SER A 928 -31.62 -27.61 -18.47
CA SER A 928 -31.79 -26.89 -19.75
C SER A 928 -33.13 -27.16 -20.44
N GLY A 929 -33.85 -28.19 -20.01
CA GLY A 929 -34.96 -28.80 -20.75
C GLY A 929 -34.53 -29.93 -21.70
N LEU A 930 -33.22 -30.11 -21.96
CA LEU A 930 -32.66 -31.32 -22.56
C LEU A 930 -32.28 -32.33 -21.45
N PRO A 931 -32.68 -33.62 -21.55
CA PRO A 931 -32.39 -34.62 -20.51
C PRO A 931 -30.90 -34.74 -20.17
N GLY A 932 -30.59 -34.66 -18.88
CA GLY A 932 -29.22 -34.77 -18.38
C GLY A 932 -28.30 -33.58 -18.70
N ARG A 933 -28.83 -32.45 -19.19
CA ARG A 933 -28.05 -31.25 -19.51
C ARG A 933 -28.50 -30.02 -18.74
N HIS A 934 -27.55 -29.23 -18.24
CA HIS A 934 -27.80 -27.98 -17.53
C HIS A 934 -27.79 -26.77 -18.48
N ALA A 935 -28.40 -25.66 -18.11
CA ALA A 935 -28.54 -24.48 -18.97
C ALA A 935 -27.20 -23.74 -19.19
N GLY A 936 -26.57 -23.27 -18.10
CA GLY A 936 -25.44 -22.34 -18.15
C GLY A 936 -25.84 -20.88 -18.47
N PRO A 937 -24.97 -19.90 -18.18
CA PRO A 937 -25.19 -18.49 -18.53
C PRO A 937 -25.24 -18.32 -20.05
N PRO A 938 -26.17 -17.51 -20.58
CA PRO A 938 -26.37 -17.36 -22.02
C PRO A 938 -25.13 -16.75 -22.71
N VAL A 939 -24.94 -17.09 -23.98
CA VAL A 939 -24.11 -16.29 -24.89
C VAL A 939 -24.69 -14.86 -24.91
N PRO A 940 -23.95 -13.82 -24.49
CA PRO A 940 -24.50 -12.48 -24.40
C PRO A 940 -24.78 -11.89 -25.79
N GLU A 941 -25.76 -10.99 -25.84
CA GLU A 941 -26.09 -10.23 -27.04
C GLU A 941 -25.30 -8.92 -27.08
N PRO A 942 -25.03 -8.35 -28.28
CA PRO A 942 -24.32 -7.08 -28.40
C PRO A 942 -25.10 -5.93 -27.74
N VAL A 943 -24.40 -5.06 -27.02
CA VAL A 943 -25.00 -3.95 -26.25
C VAL A 943 -25.49 -2.85 -27.20
N GLY A 944 -26.76 -2.94 -27.63
CA GLY A 944 -27.35 -2.04 -28.63
C GLY A 944 -27.87 -0.69 -28.09
N SER A 945 -27.99 -0.53 -26.79
CA SER A 945 -28.52 0.70 -26.16
C SER A 945 -27.53 1.87 -26.26
N ARG A 946 -28.01 3.04 -26.70
CA ARG A 946 -27.18 4.26 -26.78
C ARG A 946 -27.00 4.92 -25.42
N VAL A 947 -25.75 5.29 -25.12
CA VAL A 947 -25.38 6.11 -23.96
C VAL A 947 -25.75 7.58 -24.20
N SER A 948 -26.19 8.27 -23.14
CA SER A 948 -26.46 9.71 -23.15
C SER A 948 -25.19 10.51 -22.87
N SER A 949 -24.91 11.56 -23.65
CA SER A 949 -23.85 12.53 -23.33
C SER A 949 -24.21 13.39 -22.11
N ASP A 950 -25.49 13.66 -21.88
CA ASP A 950 -25.99 14.23 -20.63
C ASP A 950 -25.87 13.19 -19.51
N TYR A 951 -25.10 13.54 -18.48
CA TYR A 951 -24.83 12.68 -17.32
C TYR A 951 -26.08 12.33 -16.52
N SER A 952 -26.91 13.33 -16.25
CA SER A 952 -28.08 13.18 -15.38
C SER A 952 -29.17 12.38 -16.08
N LEU A 953 -29.41 12.65 -17.37
CA LEU A 953 -30.32 11.85 -18.19
C LEU A 953 -29.85 10.39 -18.28
N GLY A 954 -28.55 10.16 -18.50
CA GLY A 954 -28.01 8.80 -18.54
C GLY A 954 -28.08 8.08 -17.19
N CYS A 955 -27.85 8.78 -16.07
CA CYS A 955 -28.04 8.21 -14.73
C CYS A 955 -29.52 7.85 -14.48
N ASP A 956 -30.47 8.66 -14.96
CA ASP A 956 -31.90 8.36 -14.83
C ASP A 956 -32.31 7.15 -15.69
N MET A 957 -31.82 7.06 -16.93
CA MET A 957 -32.01 5.88 -17.80
C MET A 957 -31.45 4.60 -17.17
N LEU A 958 -30.27 4.67 -16.56
CA LEU A 958 -29.65 3.56 -15.82
C LEU A 958 -30.47 3.21 -14.57
N ALA A 959 -30.96 4.21 -13.82
CA ALA A 959 -31.83 3.99 -12.66
C ALA A 959 -33.13 3.29 -13.03
N GLN A 960 -33.79 3.72 -14.11
CA GLN A 960 -35.00 3.09 -14.67
C GLN A 960 -34.73 1.63 -15.08
N LYS A 961 -33.55 1.35 -15.66
CA LYS A 961 -33.14 -0.02 -15.99
C LYS A 961 -32.94 -0.89 -14.75
N CYS A 962 -32.27 -0.39 -13.71
CA CYS A 962 -32.15 -1.10 -12.43
C CYS A 962 -33.53 -1.44 -11.83
N LEU A 963 -34.48 -0.49 -11.86
CA LEU A 963 -35.84 -0.70 -11.38
C LEU A 963 -36.60 -1.76 -12.20
N ALA A 964 -36.49 -1.73 -13.53
CA ALA A 964 -37.12 -2.72 -14.40
C ALA A 964 -36.56 -4.14 -14.15
N LEU A 965 -35.26 -4.27 -13.91
CA LEU A 965 -34.63 -5.55 -13.55
C LEU A 965 -35.02 -6.03 -12.15
N ALA A 966 -35.13 -5.13 -11.17
CA ALA A 966 -35.63 -5.46 -9.83
C ALA A 966 -37.08 -5.93 -9.86
N GLN A 967 -37.95 -5.24 -10.60
CA GLN A 967 -39.35 -5.62 -10.82
C GLN A 967 -39.47 -6.97 -11.54
N TYR A 968 -38.62 -7.22 -12.55
CA TYR A 968 -38.57 -8.52 -13.23
C TYR A 968 -38.13 -9.63 -12.27
N ALA A 969 -37.06 -9.42 -11.50
CA ALA A 969 -36.57 -10.38 -10.51
C ALA A 969 -37.61 -10.67 -9.40
N ARG A 970 -38.36 -9.67 -8.93
CA ARG A 970 -39.50 -9.85 -8.00
C ARG A 970 -40.69 -10.60 -8.60
N SER A 971 -40.77 -10.71 -9.93
CA SER A 971 -41.82 -11.48 -10.61
C SER A 971 -41.49 -12.98 -10.78
N LEU A 972 -40.27 -13.39 -10.41
CA LEU A 972 -39.84 -14.79 -10.45
C LEU A 972 -40.26 -15.54 -9.18
N GLU A 973 -40.34 -16.87 -9.27
CA GLU A 973 -40.58 -17.72 -8.11
C GLU A 973 -39.40 -17.62 -7.11
N SER A 974 -39.70 -17.68 -5.81
CA SER A 974 -38.71 -17.44 -4.74
C SER A 974 -37.66 -18.55 -4.56
N ASP A 975 -37.77 -19.66 -5.30
CA ASP A 975 -36.74 -20.69 -5.44
C ASP A 975 -35.81 -20.46 -6.65
N VAL A 976 -36.15 -19.53 -7.56
CA VAL A 976 -35.36 -19.17 -8.75
C VAL A 976 -34.34 -18.07 -8.45
N ILE A 977 -34.67 -17.13 -7.57
CA ILE A 977 -33.75 -16.05 -7.16
C ILE A 977 -33.95 -15.63 -5.70
N GLY A 978 -32.84 -15.36 -5.01
CA GLY A 978 -32.84 -14.84 -3.65
C GLY A 978 -33.06 -13.32 -3.58
N MET A 979 -33.24 -12.80 -2.37
CA MET A 979 -33.52 -11.38 -2.12
C MET A 979 -32.33 -10.45 -2.42
N ALA A 980 -31.09 -10.83 -2.09
CA ALA A 980 -29.93 -9.94 -2.23
C ALA A 980 -29.70 -9.39 -3.66
N PRO A 981 -29.84 -10.18 -4.75
CA PRO A 981 -29.86 -9.65 -6.11
C PRO A 981 -30.92 -8.58 -6.39
N ILE A 982 -32.10 -8.69 -5.79
CA ILE A 982 -33.21 -7.72 -5.93
C ILE A 982 -32.85 -6.44 -5.16
N GLU A 983 -32.42 -6.58 -3.91
CA GLU A 983 -32.04 -5.47 -3.03
C GLU A 983 -30.85 -4.67 -3.59
N MET A 984 -29.90 -5.34 -4.25
CA MET A 984 -28.79 -4.69 -4.96
C MET A 984 -29.26 -3.86 -6.16
N LEU A 985 -30.23 -4.36 -6.95
CA LEU A 985 -30.80 -3.61 -8.07
C LEU A 985 -31.63 -2.41 -7.57
N GLU A 986 -32.35 -2.54 -6.46
CA GLU A 986 -33.10 -1.44 -5.83
C GLU A 986 -32.17 -0.38 -5.22
N PHE A 987 -31.07 -0.80 -4.58
CA PHE A 987 -30.00 0.08 -4.10
C PHE A 987 -29.39 0.90 -5.25
N PHE A 988 -29.06 0.26 -6.38
CA PHE A 988 -28.51 0.98 -7.53
C PHE A 988 -29.55 1.86 -8.23
N ASN A 989 -30.83 1.46 -8.28
CA ASN A 989 -31.90 2.38 -8.72
C ASN A 989 -31.91 3.67 -7.89
N GLN A 990 -31.89 3.56 -6.55
CA GLN A 990 -31.90 4.74 -5.69
C GLN A 990 -30.62 5.57 -5.82
N GLN A 991 -29.44 4.93 -5.84
CA GLN A 991 -28.15 5.61 -5.99
C GLN A 991 -28.05 6.39 -7.31
N LEU A 992 -28.43 5.77 -8.42
CA LEU A 992 -28.43 6.40 -9.75
C LEU A 992 -29.50 7.51 -9.86
N THR A 993 -30.62 7.37 -9.15
CA THR A 993 -31.66 8.42 -9.03
C THR A 993 -31.17 9.64 -8.25
N ASP A 994 -30.38 9.45 -7.18
CA ASP A 994 -29.81 10.58 -6.44
C ASP A 994 -28.59 11.20 -7.17
N LEU A 995 -27.89 10.44 -8.02
CA LEU A 995 -26.91 10.94 -8.98
C LEU A 995 -27.56 11.77 -10.11
N SER A 996 -28.66 11.29 -10.71
CA SER A 996 -29.37 12.06 -11.77
C SER A 996 -29.87 13.41 -11.25
N ARG A 997 -30.32 13.44 -9.99
CA ARG A 997 -30.82 14.61 -9.27
C ARG A 997 -29.74 15.48 -8.62
N GLY A 998 -28.45 15.14 -8.77
CA GLY A 998 -27.33 15.93 -8.23
C GLY A 998 -27.24 15.96 -6.68
N LYS A 999 -27.92 15.05 -5.98
CA LYS A 999 -27.84 14.91 -4.52
C LYS A 999 -26.60 14.15 -4.04
N MET A 1000 -25.93 13.46 -4.95
CA MET A 1000 -24.73 12.67 -4.70
C MET A 1000 -23.61 13.11 -5.64
N SER A 1001 -22.37 13.14 -5.16
CA SER A 1001 -21.19 13.45 -5.97
C SER A 1001 -20.88 12.33 -6.97
N ARG A 1002 -20.39 12.67 -8.17
CA ARG A 1002 -19.97 11.68 -9.19
C ARG A 1002 -18.86 10.77 -8.68
N GLU A 1003 -17.96 11.33 -7.87
CA GLU A 1003 -16.88 10.61 -7.18
C GLU A 1003 -17.27 10.23 -5.74
N ALA A 1004 -16.60 9.21 -5.21
CA ALA A 1004 -16.76 8.63 -3.89
C ALA A 1004 -15.82 9.25 -2.83
#